data_AF-A0A6I6MK86-F1
#
_entry.id   AF-A0A6I6MK86-F1
#
_cell.length_a   1.000
_cell.length_b   1.000
_cell.length_c   1.000
_cell.angle_alpha   90.00
_cell.angle_beta   90.00
_cell.angle_gamma   90.00
#
_symmetry.space_group_name_H-M   'P 1'
#
loop_
_entity.id
_entity.type
_entity.pdbx_description
1 polymer ?
#
loop_
_entity_poly.entity_id
_entity_poly.type
_entity_poly.pdbx_seq_one_letter_code
_entity_poly.pdbx_strand_id
1 'polypeptide(L)'
;MKRPLSDTELPEGPRVVFYYTGVFHWLIARHRDEIGRRLTEPAVKLRADLLAPRFAGAGVLPGPEAWEILWDYLNAVENKLAALIRRRSPAYWFHLYRRIRPTLSEVHDSKRDATTVRLVRRHAELAFSKHGDLNGKDLGPLGNLSLDTLLGGFFKTANLDLLRSERAVEALYAQLVPQEIVMTEFSLDDFLSIFEIEGWAYEYWRTAAAMRSAGKGSPVSWETRNDWIDCHDEVVHPVLFAIYDERIKRGGAGLPTRLGTWTNDKRVEGLAGRYVAAQYKVDSAPDPFPTWDVVRKRMAESVTPTNFVLFDGSLEAFQQSHAFMSGAFEKRHGFALEELCFTLSMLTLLAGYTGEAILQPTRQKRIAHILTHQTNLRFRGYWLVALDLDGLCELIEDAAPFFGFKTVPVRPTLRAIVEFLALSKISAKNIGLWSGGKRPLLVPMPDRGYMLDLVAVIPLLTSLFFGVKADGNAKGSSFEEASREAFREAGLDLVRHGRLEWLDGAWREADAIMRDGDRLVVFECVAVEEPVDLEISKPQVFADRKDRIAPKLCQAASLAEALRARPKGANFDFGWAKKFDWRVVCPHHEFAWDLGDEFFDDIGEPRIVTIQEAIELIEGKAILPYDLRRFVHRARRESETASGT
;
A
#
# COMPACT_ATOMS: atom_id res chain seq x y z
N MET A 1 12.32 20.25 37.57
CA MET A 1 13.52 20.16 36.71
C MET A 1 14.40 19.02 37.20
N LYS A 2 14.51 17.91 36.46
CA LYS A 2 15.39 16.77 36.79
C LYS A 2 16.67 16.89 35.94
N ARG A 3 17.84 16.64 36.55
CA ARG A 3 19.16 16.72 35.90
C ARG A 3 19.19 15.92 34.58
N PRO A 4 19.84 16.42 33.52
CA PRO A 4 20.17 15.60 32.37
C PRO A 4 21.12 14.49 32.83
N LEU A 5 20.89 13.26 32.35
CA LEU A 5 21.77 12.12 32.57
C LEU A 5 23.15 12.47 31.99
N SER A 6 24.22 12.28 32.78
CA SER A 6 25.59 12.41 32.30
C SER A 6 25.90 11.33 31.27
N ASP A 7 26.59 11.69 30.20
CA ASP A 7 26.99 10.80 29.08
C ASP A 7 27.83 9.57 29.50
N THR A 8 28.30 9.50 30.75
CA THR A 8 29.19 8.45 31.27
C THR A 8 28.49 7.28 31.96
N GLU A 9 27.15 7.26 32.07
CA GLU A 9 26.39 6.16 32.68
C GLU A 9 25.42 5.45 31.70
N LEU A 10 25.65 5.57 30.40
CA LEU A 10 24.89 4.78 29.43
C LEU A 10 25.50 3.36 29.36
N PRO A 11 24.77 2.30 29.75
CA PRO A 11 25.29 0.93 29.74
C PRO A 11 25.82 0.55 28.36
N GLU A 12 26.82 -0.35 28.31
CA GLU A 12 27.22 -1.07 27.10
C GLU A 12 25.95 -1.63 26.46
N GLY A 13 25.45 -0.94 25.43
CA GLY A 13 24.21 -1.32 24.77
C GLY A 13 24.48 -2.51 23.87
N PRO A 14 23.44 -3.32 23.58
CA PRO A 14 23.58 -4.44 22.66
C PRO A 14 24.07 -3.95 21.30
N ARG A 15 25.19 -4.50 20.82
CA ARG A 15 25.56 -4.43 19.40
C ARG A 15 24.61 -5.36 18.65
N VAL A 16 23.75 -4.81 17.80
CA VAL A 16 22.92 -5.63 16.92
C VAL A 16 23.79 -6.05 15.73
N VAL A 17 24.23 -7.30 15.74
CA VAL A 17 24.95 -7.91 14.62
C VAL A 17 23.93 -8.70 13.79
N PHE A 18 23.78 -8.32 12.53
CA PHE A 18 22.91 -9.04 11.60
C PHE A 18 23.70 -10.12 10.86
N TYR A 19 23.25 -11.37 10.98
CA TYR A 19 23.93 -12.52 10.37
C TYR A 19 24.01 -12.46 8.83
N TYR A 20 23.18 -11.63 8.17
CA TYR A 20 23.03 -11.63 6.71
C TYR A 20 23.70 -10.46 5.99
N THR A 21 23.91 -9.31 6.64
CA THR A 21 24.20 -8.04 5.93
C THR A 21 25.48 -8.11 5.09
N GLY A 22 26.60 -8.54 5.68
CA GLY A 22 27.86 -8.70 4.96
C GLY A 22 27.81 -9.83 3.91
N VAL A 23 27.12 -10.92 4.24
CA VAL A 23 27.02 -12.12 3.40
C VAL A 23 26.22 -11.83 2.13
N PHE A 24 25.07 -11.16 2.23
CA PHE A 24 24.21 -10.87 1.08
C PHE A 24 24.87 -9.87 0.14
N HIS A 25 25.54 -8.84 0.68
CA HIS A 25 26.32 -7.92 -0.15
C HIS A 25 27.42 -8.65 -0.92
N TRP A 26 28.14 -9.56 -0.26
CA TRP A 26 29.17 -10.38 -0.88
C TRP A 26 28.58 -11.29 -1.99
N LEU A 27 27.46 -11.96 -1.73
CA LEU A 27 26.77 -12.80 -2.71
C LEU A 27 26.29 -12.00 -3.93
N ILE A 28 25.69 -10.82 -3.73
CA ILE A 28 25.27 -9.93 -4.82
C ILE A 28 26.46 -9.52 -5.68
N ALA A 29 27.57 -9.13 -5.06
CA ALA A 29 28.77 -8.71 -5.79
C ALA A 29 29.38 -9.87 -6.59
N ARG A 30 29.46 -11.06 -6.00
CA ARG A 30 30.11 -12.22 -6.62
C ARG A 30 29.27 -12.89 -7.71
N HIS A 31 27.95 -12.77 -7.64
CA HIS A 31 27.01 -13.38 -8.58
C HIS A 31 26.23 -12.35 -9.41
N ARG A 32 26.77 -11.13 -9.58
CA ARG A 32 26.11 -10.02 -10.29
C ARG A 32 25.61 -10.40 -11.67
N ASP A 33 26.43 -11.09 -12.47
CA ASP A 33 26.08 -11.46 -13.84
C ASP A 33 24.95 -12.49 -13.88
N GLU A 34 25.02 -13.51 -13.02
CA GLU A 34 23.96 -14.52 -12.88
C GLU A 34 22.64 -13.89 -12.42
N ILE A 35 22.70 -12.99 -11.44
CA ILE A 35 21.54 -12.22 -10.98
C ILE A 35 20.93 -11.42 -12.15
N GLY A 36 21.77 -10.73 -12.94
CA GLY A 36 21.33 -9.97 -14.12
C GLY A 36 20.59 -10.85 -15.14
N ARG A 37 21.12 -12.05 -15.42
CA ARG A 37 20.47 -13.03 -16.31
C ARG A 37 19.13 -13.49 -15.76
N ARG A 38 19.10 -13.92 -14.49
CA ARG A 38 17.88 -14.41 -13.81
C ARG A 38 16.76 -13.37 -13.74
N LEU A 39 17.11 -12.09 -13.64
CA LEU A 39 16.15 -10.98 -13.62
C LEU A 39 15.45 -10.75 -14.96
N THR A 40 16.07 -11.11 -16.08
CA THR A 40 15.64 -10.61 -17.41
C THR A 40 15.42 -11.71 -18.45
N GLU A 41 16.38 -12.63 -18.64
CA GLU A 41 16.35 -13.64 -19.71
C GLU A 41 15.09 -14.53 -19.66
N PRO A 42 14.63 -15.02 -18.50
CA PRO A 42 13.42 -15.85 -18.46
C PRO A 42 12.17 -15.12 -18.97
N ALA A 43 12.02 -13.84 -18.60
CA ALA A 43 10.90 -13.01 -19.03
C ALA A 43 10.97 -12.69 -20.53
N VAL A 44 12.14 -12.28 -21.03
CA VAL A 44 12.37 -12.05 -22.47
C VAL A 44 11.98 -13.28 -23.29
N LYS A 45 12.42 -14.46 -22.86
CA LYS A 45 12.06 -15.72 -23.53
C LYS A 45 10.55 -15.96 -23.51
N LEU A 46 9.89 -15.77 -22.37
CA LEU A 46 8.43 -15.98 -22.27
C LEU A 46 7.65 -15.04 -23.18
N ARG A 47 8.09 -13.79 -23.33
CA ARG A 47 7.50 -12.83 -24.29
C ARG A 47 7.62 -13.29 -25.73
N ALA A 48 8.82 -13.72 -26.12
CA ALA A 48 9.06 -14.22 -27.47
C ALA A 48 8.20 -15.45 -27.78
N ASP A 49 8.00 -16.33 -26.78
CA ASP A 49 7.21 -17.54 -26.93
C ASP A 49 5.69 -17.29 -26.95
N LEU A 50 5.18 -16.35 -26.15
CA LEU A 50 3.73 -16.19 -25.91
C LEU A 50 3.13 -14.87 -26.41
N LEU A 51 3.83 -13.73 -26.28
CA LEU A 51 3.30 -12.42 -26.68
C LEU A 51 3.62 -12.09 -28.13
N ALA A 52 4.88 -12.21 -28.54
CA ALA A 52 5.34 -11.78 -29.86
C ALA A 52 4.52 -12.43 -31.01
N PRO A 53 4.21 -13.75 -31.00
CA PRO A 53 3.42 -14.37 -32.07
C PRO A 53 1.99 -13.85 -32.16
N ARG A 54 1.42 -13.38 -31.03
CA ARG A 54 0.04 -12.88 -30.96
C ARG A 54 -0.08 -11.41 -31.38
N PHE A 55 0.95 -10.59 -31.17
CA PHE A 55 0.93 -9.18 -31.57
C PHE A 55 1.62 -8.90 -32.91
N ALA A 56 2.79 -9.51 -33.18
CA ALA A 56 3.58 -9.19 -34.37
C ALA A 56 2.88 -9.56 -35.69
N GLY A 57 2.04 -10.60 -35.68
CA GLY A 57 1.25 -11.01 -36.85
C GLY A 57 -0.05 -10.23 -37.04
N ALA A 58 -0.50 -9.48 -36.03
CA ALA A 58 -1.81 -8.83 -36.00
C ALA A 58 -1.78 -7.33 -36.33
N GLY A 59 -0.61 -6.69 -36.27
CA GLY A 59 -0.48 -5.24 -36.45
C GLY A 59 -0.91 -4.46 -35.20
N VAL A 60 -1.83 -3.50 -35.37
CA VAL A 60 -2.40 -2.72 -34.26
C VAL A 60 -3.71 -3.37 -33.82
N LEU A 61 -3.77 -3.82 -32.57
CA LEU A 61 -4.95 -4.42 -31.96
C LEU A 61 -5.78 -3.39 -31.18
N PRO A 62 -7.12 -3.50 -31.20
CA PRO A 62 -7.98 -2.75 -30.28
C PRO A 62 -7.68 -3.08 -28.81
N GLY A 63 -7.87 -2.08 -27.94
CA GLY A 63 -7.60 -2.20 -26.50
C GLY A 63 -8.23 -3.44 -25.83
N PRO A 64 -9.53 -3.74 -26.01
CA PRO A 64 -10.16 -4.93 -25.42
C PRO A 64 -9.56 -6.26 -25.88
N GLU A 65 -9.20 -6.38 -27.17
CA GLU A 65 -8.58 -7.61 -27.70
C GLU A 65 -7.16 -7.79 -27.18
N ALA A 66 -6.37 -6.70 -27.14
CA ALA A 66 -5.05 -6.70 -26.54
C ALA A 66 -5.09 -7.04 -25.04
N TRP A 67 -6.12 -6.57 -24.32
CA TRP A 67 -6.32 -6.84 -22.90
C TRP A 67 -6.44 -8.34 -22.61
N GLU A 68 -7.23 -9.08 -23.40
CA GLU A 68 -7.41 -10.53 -23.23
C GLU A 68 -6.10 -11.30 -23.49
N ILE A 69 -5.32 -10.90 -24.50
CA ILE A 69 -4.01 -11.51 -24.76
C ILE A 69 -3.06 -11.28 -23.58
N LEU A 70 -3.05 -10.06 -23.04
CA LEU A 70 -2.21 -9.71 -21.90
C LEU A 70 -2.66 -10.42 -20.62
N TRP A 71 -3.96 -10.68 -20.46
CA TRP A 71 -4.47 -11.48 -19.33
C TRP A 71 -3.93 -12.91 -19.36
N ASP A 72 -3.97 -13.58 -20.51
CA ASP A 72 -3.37 -14.91 -20.68
C ASP A 72 -1.88 -14.92 -20.33
N TYR A 73 -1.15 -13.89 -20.79
CA TYR A 73 0.27 -13.74 -20.51
C TYR A 73 0.54 -13.48 -19.02
N LEU A 74 -0.24 -12.62 -18.37
CA LEU A 74 -0.14 -12.34 -16.93
C LEU A 74 -0.28 -13.63 -16.10
N ASN A 75 -1.23 -14.49 -16.47
CA ASN A 75 -1.42 -15.80 -15.84
C ASN A 75 -0.21 -16.73 -16.06
N ALA A 76 0.40 -16.71 -17.24
CA ALA A 76 1.62 -17.47 -17.52
C ALA A 76 2.81 -16.98 -16.67
N VAL A 77 2.97 -15.67 -16.49
CA VAL A 77 3.98 -15.07 -15.60
C VAL A 77 3.76 -15.50 -14.15
N GLU A 78 2.51 -15.46 -13.66
CA GLU A 78 2.20 -15.92 -12.30
C GLU A 78 2.53 -17.41 -12.08
N ASN A 79 2.29 -18.25 -13.09
CA ASN A 79 2.66 -19.68 -13.01
C ASN A 79 4.18 -19.88 -12.87
N LYS A 80 5.00 -19.00 -13.46
CA LYS A 80 6.47 -19.02 -13.28
C LYS A 80 6.86 -18.61 -11.86
N LEU A 81 6.23 -17.57 -11.30
CA LEU A 81 6.39 -17.19 -9.89
C LEU A 81 6.04 -18.37 -8.96
N ALA A 82 4.88 -18.99 -9.16
CA ALA A 82 4.40 -20.09 -8.34
C ALA A 82 5.38 -21.27 -8.31
N ALA A 83 5.97 -21.60 -9.48
CA ALA A 83 6.92 -22.70 -9.59
C ALA A 83 8.20 -22.50 -8.75
N LEU A 84 8.68 -21.27 -8.64
CA LEU A 84 9.84 -20.91 -7.81
C LEU A 84 9.48 -20.88 -6.32
N ILE A 85 8.35 -20.24 -6.00
CA ILE A 85 7.95 -19.92 -4.62
C ILE A 85 7.52 -21.18 -3.84
N ARG A 86 6.87 -22.15 -4.48
CA ARG A 86 6.38 -23.38 -3.80
C ARG A 86 7.46 -24.24 -3.14
N ARG A 87 8.73 -23.96 -3.39
CA ARG A 87 9.87 -24.71 -2.84
C ARG A 87 10.15 -24.42 -1.37
N ARG A 88 9.66 -23.29 -0.84
CA ARG A 88 9.88 -22.85 0.53
C ARG A 88 8.60 -22.30 1.13
N SER A 89 8.57 -22.19 2.46
CA SER A 89 7.48 -21.54 3.18
C SER A 89 7.35 -20.04 2.86
N PRO A 90 6.15 -19.45 2.97
CA PRO A 90 5.98 -18.00 2.79
C PRO A 90 6.89 -17.21 3.75
N ALA A 91 6.97 -17.64 5.01
CA ALA A 91 7.81 -17.00 6.03
C ALA A 91 9.29 -16.97 5.63
N TYR A 92 9.81 -18.04 5.02
CA TYR A 92 11.18 -18.07 4.48
C TYR A 92 11.40 -16.98 3.43
N TRP A 93 10.51 -16.89 2.44
CA TRP A 93 10.63 -15.89 1.39
C TRP A 93 10.52 -14.46 1.92
N PHE A 94 9.57 -14.18 2.81
CA PHE A 94 9.52 -12.89 3.52
C PHE A 94 10.82 -12.61 4.27
N HIS A 95 11.37 -13.62 4.95
CA HIS A 95 12.59 -13.49 5.75
C HIS A 95 13.81 -13.15 4.88
N LEU A 96 13.95 -13.81 3.72
CA LEU A 96 15.02 -13.54 2.75
C LEU A 96 14.81 -12.20 2.05
N TYR A 97 13.64 -11.98 1.45
CA TYR A 97 13.39 -10.87 0.53
C TYR A 97 13.47 -9.50 1.19
N ARG A 98 12.93 -9.38 2.42
CA ARG A 98 12.88 -8.10 3.15
C ARG A 98 14.23 -7.66 3.72
N ARG A 99 15.24 -8.54 3.67
CA ARG A 99 16.62 -8.24 4.06
C ARG A 99 17.46 -7.71 2.89
N ILE A 100 16.94 -7.81 1.67
CA ILE A 100 17.50 -7.17 0.49
C ILE A 100 16.87 -5.78 0.37
N ARG A 101 17.70 -4.78 0.06
CA ARG A 101 17.26 -3.38 -0.07
C ARG A 101 16.08 -3.29 -1.06
N PRO A 102 15.04 -2.49 -0.76
CA PRO A 102 13.90 -2.31 -1.65
C PRO A 102 14.25 -1.40 -2.82
N THR A 103 14.95 -1.97 -3.81
CA THR A 103 15.34 -1.31 -5.05
C THR A 103 15.13 -2.27 -6.21
N LEU A 104 14.94 -1.73 -7.41
CA LEU A 104 14.94 -2.53 -8.64
C LEU A 104 16.31 -2.42 -9.33
N SER A 105 16.75 -3.53 -9.93
CA SER A 105 18.02 -3.59 -10.65
C SER A 105 18.06 -2.63 -11.85
N GLU A 106 19.27 -2.16 -12.19
CA GLU A 106 19.50 -1.29 -13.36
C GLU A 106 19.26 -1.98 -14.69
N VAL A 107 19.23 -3.32 -14.72
CA VAL A 107 18.94 -4.10 -15.92
C VAL A 107 17.48 -4.04 -16.34
N HIS A 108 16.59 -3.52 -15.49
CA HIS A 108 15.19 -3.28 -15.86
C HIS A 108 15.07 -2.01 -16.72
N ASP A 109 14.39 -2.17 -17.86
CA ASP A 109 14.37 -1.25 -18.99
C ASP A 109 13.31 -0.13 -18.92
N SER A 110 12.19 -0.36 -18.23
CA SER A 110 11.02 0.55 -18.33
C SER A 110 10.94 1.60 -17.21
N LYS A 111 10.54 1.22 -16.01
CA LYS A 111 10.26 2.12 -14.88
C LYS A 111 10.84 1.55 -13.58
N ARG A 112 11.46 2.41 -12.77
CA ARG A 112 12.16 2.03 -11.52
C ARG A 112 11.92 3.00 -10.36
N ASP A 113 10.93 3.88 -10.47
CA ASP A 113 10.59 4.80 -9.38
C ASP A 113 10.00 4.07 -8.16
N ALA A 114 9.87 4.78 -7.05
CA ALA A 114 9.44 4.19 -5.79
C ALA A 114 8.05 3.54 -5.82
N THR A 115 7.12 4.06 -6.63
CA THR A 115 5.81 3.46 -6.77
C THR A 115 5.93 2.10 -7.44
N THR A 116 6.69 2.00 -8.53
CA THR A 116 6.96 0.72 -9.20
C THR A 116 7.66 -0.27 -8.27
N VAL A 117 8.69 0.16 -7.53
CA VAL A 117 9.38 -0.71 -6.54
C VAL A 117 8.39 -1.25 -5.51
N ARG A 118 7.52 -0.39 -4.94
CA ARG A 118 6.51 -0.79 -3.95
C ARG A 118 5.53 -1.81 -4.53
N LEU A 119 5.09 -1.62 -5.77
CA LEU A 119 4.16 -2.53 -6.45
C LEU A 119 4.80 -3.88 -6.75
N VAL A 120 6.02 -3.91 -7.30
CA VAL A 120 6.75 -5.17 -7.57
C VAL A 120 6.99 -5.95 -6.29
N ARG A 121 7.45 -5.27 -5.23
CA ARG A 121 7.65 -5.88 -3.90
C ARG A 121 6.33 -6.44 -3.36
N ARG A 122 5.22 -5.70 -3.51
CA ARG A 122 3.88 -6.17 -3.14
C ARG A 122 3.48 -7.42 -3.91
N HIS A 123 3.67 -7.47 -5.23
CA HIS A 123 3.33 -8.65 -6.03
C HIS A 123 4.12 -9.88 -5.60
N ALA A 124 5.43 -9.75 -5.37
CA ALA A 124 6.26 -10.84 -4.87
C ALA A 124 5.77 -11.34 -3.51
N GLU A 125 5.48 -10.45 -2.57
CA GLU A 125 4.99 -10.82 -1.23
C GLU A 125 3.60 -11.47 -1.22
N LEU A 126 2.70 -11.02 -2.08
CA LEU A 126 1.41 -11.67 -2.29
C LEU A 126 1.60 -13.04 -2.91
N ALA A 127 2.55 -13.19 -3.84
CA ALA A 127 2.90 -14.48 -4.41
C ALA A 127 3.49 -15.44 -3.36
N PHE A 128 4.30 -14.95 -2.41
CA PHE A 128 4.80 -15.77 -1.29
C PHE A 128 3.64 -16.33 -0.47
N SER A 129 2.69 -15.47 -0.11
CA SER A 129 1.52 -15.86 0.68
C SER A 129 0.59 -16.80 -0.09
N LYS A 130 0.47 -16.62 -1.41
CA LYS A 130 -0.41 -17.42 -2.27
C LYS A 130 0.15 -18.81 -2.57
N HIS A 131 1.43 -18.88 -2.91
CA HIS A 131 2.05 -20.06 -3.54
C HIS A 131 3.09 -20.77 -2.67
N GLY A 132 3.51 -20.19 -1.54
CA GLY A 132 4.51 -20.80 -0.65
C GLY A 132 3.98 -22.06 0.05
N ASP A 133 4.89 -22.97 0.41
CA ASP A 133 4.53 -24.20 1.12
C ASP A 133 4.21 -23.90 2.59
N LEU A 134 2.93 -23.92 2.95
CA LEU A 134 2.48 -23.68 4.33
C LEU A 134 2.98 -24.72 5.34
N ASN A 135 3.55 -25.84 4.90
CA ASN A 135 4.14 -26.85 5.79
C ASN A 135 5.66 -26.73 5.90
N GLY A 136 6.30 -25.83 5.16
CA GLY A 136 7.75 -25.67 5.14
C GLY A 136 8.31 -25.28 6.50
N LYS A 137 9.39 -25.93 6.92
CA LYS A 137 10.07 -25.73 8.22
C LYS A 137 11.46 -25.12 8.04
N ASP A 138 11.57 -24.18 7.12
CA ASP A 138 12.84 -23.63 6.63
C ASP A 138 13.46 -22.54 7.53
N LEU A 139 12.76 -22.18 8.62
CA LEU A 139 13.21 -21.21 9.61
C LEU A 139 13.39 -21.88 10.98
N GLY A 140 14.41 -21.45 11.72
CA GLY A 140 14.69 -21.97 13.05
C GLY A 140 15.72 -21.15 13.82
N PRO A 141 15.93 -21.45 15.11
CA PRO A 141 16.86 -20.72 15.95
C PRO A 141 18.31 -20.95 15.49
N LEU A 142 19.12 -19.89 15.52
CA LEU A 142 20.55 -19.90 15.19
C LEU A 142 21.31 -20.97 15.98
N GLY A 143 20.95 -21.21 17.24
CA GLY A 143 21.62 -22.18 18.12
C GLY A 143 21.59 -23.63 17.62
N ASN A 144 20.75 -23.93 16.62
CA ASN A 144 20.72 -25.24 15.96
C ASN A 144 21.71 -25.35 14.79
N LEU A 145 22.40 -24.27 14.45
CA LEU A 145 23.38 -24.20 13.36
C LEU A 145 24.78 -24.02 13.92
N SER A 146 25.77 -24.44 13.14
CA SER A 146 27.17 -24.14 13.39
C SER A 146 27.64 -23.01 12.46
N LEU A 147 28.84 -22.49 12.71
CA LEU A 147 29.48 -21.53 11.82
C LEU A 147 29.58 -22.04 10.37
N ASP A 148 29.80 -23.34 10.18
CA ASP A 148 29.95 -23.98 8.87
C ASP A 148 28.61 -24.20 8.15
N THR A 149 27.48 -24.18 8.87
CA THR A 149 26.15 -24.42 8.28
C THR A 149 25.29 -23.16 8.19
N LEU A 150 25.61 -22.10 8.94
CA LEU A 150 24.89 -20.82 8.87
C LEU A 150 24.94 -20.24 7.46
N LEU A 151 23.74 -19.97 6.91
CA LEU A 151 23.57 -19.56 5.52
C LEU A 151 24.28 -20.51 4.55
N GLY A 152 24.18 -21.83 4.77
CA GLY A 152 24.82 -22.83 3.92
C GLY A 152 26.35 -22.73 3.87
N GLY A 153 26.97 -22.18 4.94
CA GLY A 153 28.42 -21.93 5.03
C GLY A 153 28.90 -20.64 4.37
N PHE A 154 27.99 -19.88 3.72
CA PHE A 154 28.32 -18.58 3.15
C PHE A 154 28.64 -17.54 4.21
N PHE A 155 28.11 -17.68 5.44
CA PHE A 155 28.49 -16.79 6.53
C PHE A 155 29.99 -16.83 6.80
N LYS A 156 30.54 -18.03 7.00
CA LYS A 156 31.98 -18.23 7.22
C LYS A 156 32.78 -17.78 6.01
N THR A 157 32.40 -18.24 4.82
CA THR A 157 33.12 -17.96 3.57
C THR A 157 33.21 -16.45 3.27
N ALA A 158 32.09 -15.73 3.32
CA ALA A 158 32.06 -14.31 3.03
C ALA A 158 32.84 -13.51 4.09
N ASN A 159 32.65 -13.81 5.37
CA ASN A 159 33.36 -13.07 6.42
C ASN A 159 34.86 -13.40 6.47
N LEU A 160 35.29 -14.60 6.06
CA LEU A 160 36.71 -14.91 5.92
C LEU A 160 37.34 -14.11 4.76
N ASP A 161 36.61 -13.95 3.65
CA ASP A 161 37.05 -13.11 2.53
C ASP A 161 37.13 -11.62 2.92
N LEU A 162 36.18 -11.13 3.72
CA LEU A 162 36.13 -9.74 4.18
C LEU A 162 37.14 -9.42 5.28
N LEU A 163 37.25 -10.28 6.30
CA LEU A 163 38.04 -10.03 7.52
C LEU A 163 39.45 -10.64 7.48
N ARG A 164 39.71 -11.56 6.54
CA ARG A 164 41.01 -12.25 6.37
C ARG A 164 41.52 -12.96 7.64
N SER A 165 40.63 -13.35 8.56
CA SER A 165 41.02 -13.99 9.84
C SER A 165 39.92 -14.89 10.40
N GLU A 166 40.18 -16.19 10.53
CA GLU A 166 39.23 -17.17 11.11
C GLU A 166 38.80 -16.79 12.54
N ARG A 167 39.74 -16.41 13.40
CA ARG A 167 39.45 -15.96 14.77
C ARG A 167 38.47 -14.77 14.82
N ALA A 168 38.52 -13.88 13.82
CA ALA A 168 37.63 -12.73 13.77
C ALA A 168 36.21 -13.14 13.34
N VAL A 169 36.11 -14.12 12.45
CA VAL A 169 34.84 -14.73 12.03
C VAL A 169 34.18 -15.47 13.21
N GLU A 170 34.94 -16.26 13.96
CA GLU A 170 34.45 -16.93 15.18
C GLU A 170 33.97 -15.92 16.23
N ALA A 171 34.75 -14.85 16.46
CA ALA A 171 34.35 -13.78 17.37
C ALA A 171 33.09 -13.03 16.91
N LEU A 172 32.88 -12.89 15.59
CA LEU A 172 31.65 -12.32 15.04
C LEU A 172 30.46 -13.27 15.23
N TYR A 173 30.64 -14.56 14.98
CA TYR A 173 29.61 -15.58 15.19
C TYR A 173 29.16 -15.67 16.65
N ALA A 174 30.11 -15.59 17.59
CA ALA A 174 29.83 -15.59 19.04
C ALA A 174 29.02 -14.37 19.52
N GLN A 175 28.93 -13.30 18.71
CA GLN A 175 28.09 -12.13 19.02
C GLN A 175 26.64 -12.28 18.56
N LEU A 176 26.34 -13.29 17.72
CA LEU A 176 24.98 -13.56 17.27
C LEU A 176 24.13 -14.16 18.40
N VAL A 177 22.83 -13.88 18.38
CA VAL A 177 21.91 -14.34 19.43
C VAL A 177 21.44 -15.77 19.09
N PRO A 178 21.68 -16.78 19.95
CA PRO A 178 21.32 -18.18 19.64
C PRO A 178 19.82 -18.41 19.37
N GLN A 179 18.95 -17.58 19.97
CA GLN A 179 17.50 -17.66 19.76
C GLN A 179 17.01 -16.85 18.55
N GLU A 180 17.90 -16.16 17.83
CA GLU A 180 17.52 -15.46 16.60
C GLU A 180 17.03 -16.48 15.56
N ILE A 181 15.85 -16.23 15.00
CA ILE A 181 15.32 -17.05 13.91
C ILE A 181 16.07 -16.71 12.63
N VAL A 182 16.65 -17.73 12.01
CA VAL A 182 17.43 -17.69 10.78
C VAL A 182 16.93 -18.73 9.78
N MET A 183 17.40 -18.64 8.53
CA MET A 183 17.15 -19.65 7.50
C MET A 183 18.00 -20.89 7.78
N THR A 184 17.36 -22.02 8.09
CA THR A 184 18.06 -23.28 8.43
C THR A 184 18.46 -24.08 7.20
N GLU A 185 17.75 -23.88 6.09
CA GLU A 185 18.02 -24.52 4.81
C GLU A 185 18.27 -23.47 3.73
N PHE A 186 19.39 -22.76 3.84
CA PHE A 186 19.78 -21.75 2.86
C PHE A 186 20.71 -22.33 1.80
N SER A 187 20.43 -22.04 0.53
CA SER A 187 21.30 -22.36 -0.59
C SER A 187 21.58 -21.14 -1.46
N LEU A 188 22.63 -21.22 -2.30
CA LEU A 188 22.87 -20.20 -3.33
C LEU A 188 21.71 -20.12 -4.33
N ASP A 189 21.09 -21.26 -4.67
CA ASP A 189 19.95 -21.25 -5.59
C ASP A 189 18.74 -20.52 -5.00
N ASP A 190 18.47 -20.66 -3.69
CA ASP A 190 17.44 -19.87 -3.00
C ASP A 190 17.75 -18.37 -3.11
N PHE A 191 19.02 -17.99 -2.94
CA PHE A 191 19.46 -16.60 -3.05
C PHE A 191 19.34 -16.06 -4.47
N LEU A 192 19.72 -16.81 -5.50
CA LEU A 192 19.56 -16.38 -6.90
C LEU A 192 18.08 -16.34 -7.30
N SER A 193 17.31 -17.30 -6.82
CA SER A 193 15.87 -17.42 -7.09
C SER A 193 15.08 -16.23 -6.58
N ILE A 194 15.51 -15.55 -5.51
CA ILE A 194 14.80 -14.35 -5.05
C ILE A 194 14.89 -13.19 -6.05
N PHE A 195 15.98 -13.10 -6.79
CA PHE A 195 16.12 -12.14 -7.89
C PHE A 195 15.33 -12.59 -9.12
N GLU A 196 15.28 -13.88 -9.41
CA GLU A 196 14.40 -14.40 -10.47
C GLU A 196 12.91 -14.10 -10.17
N ILE A 197 12.49 -14.29 -8.92
CA ILE A 197 11.15 -13.91 -8.44
C ILE A 197 10.92 -12.41 -8.61
N GLU A 198 11.89 -11.55 -8.27
CA GLU A 198 11.78 -10.11 -8.50
C GLU A 198 11.62 -9.79 -10.00
N GLY A 199 12.37 -10.46 -10.87
CA GLY A 199 12.25 -10.33 -12.32
C GLY A 199 10.86 -10.70 -12.84
N TRP A 200 10.29 -11.81 -12.36
CA TRP A 200 8.92 -12.19 -12.70
C TRP A 200 7.86 -11.27 -12.10
N ALA A 201 8.06 -10.77 -10.88
CA ALA A 201 7.16 -9.78 -10.26
C ALA A 201 7.20 -8.43 -11.00
N TYR A 202 8.36 -8.06 -11.55
CA TYR A 202 8.52 -6.91 -12.44
C TYR A 202 7.75 -7.12 -13.76
N GLU A 203 7.89 -8.28 -14.39
CA GLU A 203 7.16 -8.63 -15.61
C GLU A 203 5.64 -8.66 -15.38
N TYR A 204 5.21 -9.13 -14.21
CA TYR A 204 3.82 -9.13 -13.79
C TYR A 204 3.28 -7.69 -13.66
N TRP A 205 4.03 -6.80 -12.99
CA TRP A 205 3.71 -5.38 -12.92
C TRP A 205 3.65 -4.73 -14.31
N ARG A 206 4.64 -4.99 -15.16
CA ARG A 206 4.75 -4.42 -16.51
C ARG A 206 3.54 -4.83 -17.37
N THR A 207 3.15 -6.09 -17.28
CA THR A 207 1.96 -6.63 -17.97
C THR A 207 0.68 -6.00 -17.44
N ALA A 208 0.50 -5.92 -16.11
CA ALA A 208 -0.66 -5.28 -15.49
C ALA A 208 -0.77 -3.78 -15.83
N ALA A 209 0.37 -3.08 -15.94
CA ALA A 209 0.41 -1.69 -16.39
C ALA A 209 -0.02 -1.54 -17.85
N ALA A 210 0.43 -2.44 -18.73
CA ALA A 210 0.00 -2.42 -20.14
C ALA A 210 -1.49 -2.78 -20.30
N MET A 211 -1.99 -3.74 -19.51
CA MET A 211 -3.41 -4.04 -19.43
C MET A 211 -4.23 -2.82 -19.02
N ARG A 212 -3.74 -2.01 -18.07
CA ARG A 212 -4.40 -0.77 -17.66
C ARG A 212 -4.59 0.20 -18.84
N SER A 213 -3.56 0.35 -19.69
CA SER A 213 -3.65 1.19 -20.91
C SER A 213 -4.61 0.59 -21.93
N ALA A 214 -4.44 -0.69 -22.27
CA ALA A 214 -5.31 -1.38 -23.22
C ALA A 214 -6.79 -1.34 -22.80
N GLY A 215 -7.06 -1.58 -21.52
CA GLY A 215 -8.39 -1.62 -20.94
C GLY A 215 -9.09 -0.25 -20.87
N LYS A 216 -8.32 0.84 -20.91
CA LYS A 216 -8.84 2.21 -21.05
C LYS A 216 -9.09 2.62 -22.49
N GLY A 217 -8.71 1.77 -23.46
CA GLY A 217 -9.00 1.95 -24.87
C GLY A 217 -7.77 2.27 -25.73
N SER A 218 -6.56 2.30 -25.17
CA SER A 218 -5.35 2.50 -25.98
C SER A 218 -5.16 1.33 -26.97
N PRO A 219 -5.06 1.59 -28.29
CA PRO A 219 -4.61 0.59 -29.25
C PRO A 219 -3.22 0.07 -28.90
N VAL A 220 -2.93 -1.19 -29.22
CA VAL A 220 -1.67 -1.84 -28.83
C VAL A 220 -1.04 -2.54 -30.02
N SER A 221 0.28 -2.42 -30.17
CA SER A 221 1.04 -3.13 -31.21
C SER A 221 2.31 -3.75 -30.64
N TRP A 222 3.01 -4.56 -31.44
CA TRP A 222 4.34 -5.06 -31.09
C TRP A 222 5.44 -4.06 -31.49
N GLU A 223 6.33 -3.73 -30.57
CA GLU A 223 7.57 -2.99 -30.82
C GLU A 223 8.78 -3.92 -30.85
N THR A 224 9.34 -4.12 -32.04
CA THR A 224 10.48 -5.02 -32.28
C THR A 224 11.79 -4.57 -31.65
N ARG A 225 11.96 -3.28 -31.36
CA ARG A 225 13.21 -2.77 -30.75
C ARG A 225 13.35 -3.13 -29.28
N ASN A 226 12.23 -3.18 -28.57
CA ASN A 226 12.19 -3.37 -27.12
C ASN A 226 11.65 -4.75 -26.74
N ASP A 227 11.35 -5.62 -27.72
CA ASP A 227 10.68 -6.91 -27.55
C ASP A 227 9.49 -6.81 -26.59
N TRP A 228 8.69 -5.76 -26.79
CA TRP A 228 7.57 -5.39 -25.94
C TRP A 228 6.43 -4.82 -26.76
N ILE A 229 5.29 -4.61 -26.11
CA ILE A 229 4.15 -3.94 -26.72
C ILE A 229 4.23 -2.43 -26.57
N ASP A 230 3.79 -1.73 -27.61
CA ASP A 230 3.63 -0.28 -27.62
C ASP A 230 2.13 0.06 -27.58
N CYS A 231 1.77 1.00 -26.71
CA CYS A 231 0.40 1.47 -26.54
C CYS A 231 0.25 2.78 -27.29
N HIS A 232 -0.38 2.72 -28.47
CA HIS A 232 -0.57 3.83 -29.41
C HIS A 232 -1.66 4.80 -28.93
N ASP A 233 -1.31 5.68 -27.99
CA ASP A 233 -1.96 6.98 -27.86
C ASP A 233 -0.86 8.01 -27.67
N GLU A 234 -0.63 8.84 -28.69
CA GLU A 234 0.52 9.74 -28.71
C GLU A 234 0.33 10.97 -27.82
N VAL A 235 -0.90 11.30 -27.39
CA VAL A 235 -1.18 12.62 -26.76
C VAL A 235 -2.14 12.55 -25.58
N VAL A 236 -3.32 11.93 -25.71
CA VAL A 236 -4.41 12.09 -24.73
C VAL A 236 -4.21 11.16 -23.53
N HIS A 237 -4.15 9.85 -23.75
CA HIS A 237 -3.92 8.91 -22.63
C HIS A 237 -2.60 9.13 -21.90
N PRO A 238 -1.43 9.40 -22.53
CA PRO A 238 -0.19 9.65 -21.80
C PRO A 238 -0.30 10.79 -20.78
N VAL A 239 -0.98 11.88 -21.15
CA VAL A 239 -1.18 13.04 -20.28
C VAL A 239 -2.15 12.72 -19.16
N LEU A 240 -3.26 12.04 -19.46
CA LEU A 240 -4.22 11.60 -18.44
C LEU A 240 -3.55 10.64 -17.43
N PHE A 241 -2.66 9.76 -17.89
CA PHE A 241 -1.85 8.91 -17.01
C PHE A 241 -0.84 9.71 -16.19
N ALA A 242 -0.16 10.69 -16.78
CA ALA A 242 0.76 11.55 -16.05
C ALA A 242 0.05 12.33 -14.94
N ILE A 243 -1.13 12.90 -15.23
CA ILE A 243 -2.01 13.57 -14.26
C ILE A 243 -2.40 12.61 -13.13
N TYR A 244 -2.85 11.42 -13.49
CA TYR A 244 -3.29 10.42 -12.52
C TYR A 244 -2.14 9.94 -11.60
N ASP A 245 -1.00 9.59 -12.19
CA ASP A 245 0.19 9.15 -11.45
C ASP A 245 0.71 10.25 -10.52
N GLU A 246 0.70 11.52 -10.96
CA GLU A 246 1.15 12.64 -10.14
C GLU A 246 0.26 12.84 -8.91
N ARG A 247 -1.06 12.75 -9.09
CA ARG A 247 -2.03 12.82 -7.98
C ARG A 247 -1.82 11.68 -6.98
N ILE A 248 -1.60 10.45 -7.45
CA ILE A 248 -1.28 9.32 -6.57
C ILE A 248 0.03 9.54 -5.80
N LYS A 249 1.08 10.06 -6.45
CA LYS A 249 2.38 10.32 -5.81
C LYS A 249 2.28 11.34 -4.67
N ARG A 250 1.45 12.38 -4.82
CA ARG A 250 1.21 13.38 -3.77
C ARG A 250 0.58 12.77 -2.53
N GLY A 251 -0.21 11.70 -2.69
CA GLY A 251 -0.89 11.00 -1.61
C GLY A 251 -2.05 11.82 -1.02
N GLY A 252 -2.63 11.33 0.07
CA GLY A 252 -3.72 12.01 0.79
C GLY A 252 -3.59 11.85 2.30
N ALA A 253 -4.21 12.74 3.06
CA ALA A 253 -4.16 12.76 4.53
C ALA A 253 -5.06 11.71 5.21
N GLY A 254 -5.65 10.78 4.46
CA GLY A 254 -6.56 9.77 5.00
C GLY A 254 -6.50 8.44 4.25
N LEU A 255 -7.25 7.47 4.76
CA LEU A 255 -7.27 6.11 4.27
C LEU A 255 -8.57 5.85 3.46
N PRO A 256 -8.51 5.86 2.12
CA PRO A 256 -9.61 5.38 1.32
C PRO A 256 -9.71 3.85 1.38
N THR A 257 -10.93 3.33 1.41
CA THR A 257 -11.18 1.88 1.30
C THR A 257 -11.88 1.55 0.00
N ARG A 258 -11.68 0.33 -0.51
CA ARG A 258 -12.33 -0.14 -1.74
C ARG A 258 -13.86 -0.08 -1.68
N LEU A 259 -14.46 0.04 -0.50
CA LEU A 259 -15.90 0.23 -0.36
C LEU A 259 -16.39 1.56 -0.98
N GLY A 260 -15.49 2.51 -1.20
CA GLY A 260 -15.81 3.87 -1.62
C GLY A 260 -16.09 4.77 -0.41
N THR A 261 -15.32 4.60 0.66
CA THR A 261 -15.36 5.41 1.88
C THR A 261 -13.98 5.98 2.17
N TRP A 262 -13.92 6.97 3.05
CA TRP A 262 -12.68 7.62 3.45
C TRP A 262 -12.63 7.77 4.97
N THR A 263 -11.48 7.43 5.54
CA THR A 263 -11.21 7.62 6.97
C THR A 263 -10.20 8.76 7.14
N ASN A 264 -10.56 9.72 7.99
CA ASN A 264 -9.63 10.76 8.45
C ASN A 264 -8.63 10.14 9.42
N ASP A 265 -7.42 9.83 8.95
CA ASP A 265 -6.43 9.12 9.76
C ASP A 265 -5.61 10.07 10.64
N LYS A 266 -6.31 10.98 11.34
CA LYS A 266 -5.69 11.87 12.32
C LYS A 266 -5.28 11.07 13.56
N ARG A 267 -4.20 11.51 14.20
CA ARG A 267 -3.69 10.90 15.43
C ARG A 267 -4.71 11.02 16.56
N VAL A 268 -5.13 9.87 17.08
CA VAL A 268 -5.94 9.77 18.31
C VAL A 268 -5.08 10.04 19.54
N GLU A 269 -5.66 10.69 20.54
CA GLU A 269 -5.06 10.79 21.87
C GLU A 269 -5.10 9.43 22.59
N GLY A 270 -3.93 8.91 22.97
CA GLY A 270 -3.81 7.61 23.65
C GLY A 270 -3.24 6.50 22.76
N LEU A 271 -3.28 5.26 23.24
CA LEU A 271 -2.84 4.06 22.50
C LEU A 271 -4.02 3.16 22.09
N ALA A 272 -5.08 3.11 22.90
CA ALA A 272 -6.30 2.38 22.56
C ALA A 272 -6.88 2.88 21.23
N GLY A 273 -7.31 1.95 20.38
CA GLY A 273 -7.88 2.27 19.07
C GLY A 273 -6.86 2.68 18.00
N ARG A 274 -5.54 2.62 18.26
CA ARG A 274 -4.51 2.88 17.25
C ARG A 274 -3.98 1.61 16.61
N TYR A 275 -3.47 1.72 15.39
CA TYR A 275 -2.66 0.68 14.77
C TYR A 275 -1.25 1.17 14.48
N VAL A 276 -0.32 0.22 14.36
CA VAL A 276 1.03 0.46 13.81
C VAL A 276 1.18 -0.32 12.51
N ALA A 277 1.73 0.33 11.49
CA ALA A 277 1.98 -0.27 10.19
C ALA A 277 3.42 0.00 9.73
N ALA A 278 3.88 -0.79 8.75
CA ALA A 278 5.19 -0.62 8.13
C ALA A 278 5.04 -0.32 6.63
N GLN A 279 5.88 0.56 6.11
CA GLN A 279 5.97 0.84 4.67
C GLN A 279 7.41 0.76 4.20
N TYR A 280 7.61 0.26 2.98
CA TYR A 280 8.92 0.25 2.33
C TYR A 280 9.49 1.67 2.19
N LYS A 281 10.73 1.83 2.66
CA LYS A 281 11.54 3.02 2.48
C LYS A 281 12.29 2.93 1.14
N VAL A 282 11.69 3.47 0.09
CA VAL A 282 12.26 3.40 -1.28
C VAL A 282 13.00 4.68 -1.67
N ASP A 283 12.41 5.84 -1.37
CA ASP A 283 13.00 7.16 -1.62
C ASP A 283 13.47 7.79 -0.32
N SER A 284 14.74 7.67 0.07
CA SER A 284 15.42 8.69 0.91
C SER A 284 16.82 8.28 1.36
N ALA A 285 17.63 9.33 1.55
CA ALA A 285 18.84 9.40 2.36
C ALA A 285 18.67 8.70 3.75
N PRO A 286 19.76 8.27 4.39
CA PRO A 286 19.72 7.68 5.73
C PRO A 286 18.92 8.57 6.71
N ASP A 287 18.01 7.96 7.49
CA ASP A 287 17.23 8.71 8.49
C ASP A 287 18.15 9.17 9.63
N PRO A 288 18.16 10.47 9.99
CA PRO A 288 18.73 10.93 11.24
C PRO A 288 17.72 10.66 12.36
N PHE A 289 17.67 9.43 12.86
CA PHE A 289 16.87 9.13 14.06
C PHE A 289 17.67 9.56 15.32
N PRO A 290 17.08 10.27 16.31
CA PRO A 290 17.85 10.78 17.46
C PRO A 290 18.47 9.69 18.35
N THR A 291 17.85 8.51 18.45
CA THR A 291 18.47 7.34 19.12
C THR A 291 19.48 6.64 18.22
N TRP A 292 19.47 6.92 16.91
CA TRP A 292 20.53 6.47 16.03
C TRP A 292 21.84 7.16 16.36
N ASP A 293 21.98 8.37 16.90
CA ASP A 293 23.35 8.85 17.24
C ASP A 293 24.02 8.02 18.35
N VAL A 294 23.24 7.45 19.26
CA VAL A 294 23.71 6.51 20.29
C VAL A 294 23.99 5.12 19.69
N VAL A 295 23.16 4.65 18.76
CA VAL A 295 23.34 3.36 18.07
C VAL A 295 24.42 3.45 16.97
N ARG A 296 24.59 4.58 16.30
CA ARG A 296 25.54 4.92 15.21
C ARG A 296 26.96 5.08 15.72
N LYS A 297 27.13 5.61 16.94
CA LYS A 297 28.43 5.54 17.64
C LYS A 297 28.81 4.10 18.05
N ARG A 298 27.85 3.15 18.05
CA ARG A 298 28.02 1.77 18.56
C ARG A 298 28.00 0.70 17.46
N MET A 299 27.33 0.96 16.34
CA MET A 299 27.40 0.20 15.10
C MET A 299 28.65 0.69 14.37
N ALA A 300 29.63 -0.19 14.19
CA ALA A 300 30.78 0.10 13.35
C ALA A 300 30.29 0.64 11.99
N GLU A 301 30.84 1.77 11.58
CA GLU A 301 30.73 2.65 10.39
C GLU A 301 29.98 2.22 9.10
N SER A 302 29.45 1.00 8.96
CA SER A 302 28.56 0.60 7.87
C SER A 302 27.09 0.86 8.23
N VAL A 303 26.63 2.10 8.06
CA VAL A 303 25.20 2.44 8.17
C VAL A 303 24.46 1.88 6.95
N THR A 304 23.93 0.66 7.06
CA THR A 304 22.97 0.16 6.07
C THR A 304 21.63 0.87 6.35
N PRO A 305 21.05 1.59 5.37
CA PRO A 305 19.75 2.22 5.55
C PRO A 305 18.69 1.14 5.86
N THR A 306 17.76 1.47 6.76
CA THR A 306 16.63 0.59 7.09
C THR A 306 15.69 0.45 5.90
N ASN A 307 15.09 -0.73 5.73
CA ASN A 307 14.21 -1.02 4.59
C ASN A 307 12.77 -0.54 4.80
N PHE A 308 12.37 -0.24 6.04
CA PHE A 308 11.00 0.13 6.42
C PHE A 308 10.95 1.37 7.30
N VAL A 309 9.90 2.15 7.11
CA VAL A 309 9.43 3.17 8.06
C VAL A 309 8.21 2.63 8.80
N LEU A 310 8.07 2.98 10.07
CA LEU A 310 6.89 2.67 10.87
C LEU A 310 6.05 3.93 10.98
N PHE A 311 4.74 3.78 10.89
CA PHE A 311 3.77 4.83 11.09
C PHE A 311 2.55 4.29 11.84
N ASP A 312 1.72 5.21 12.30
CA ASP A 312 0.57 4.93 13.14
C ASP A 312 -0.68 5.56 12.56
N GLY A 313 -1.84 4.95 12.84
CA GLY A 313 -3.15 5.48 12.47
C GLY A 313 -4.25 5.06 13.44
N SER A 314 -5.49 5.37 13.10
CA SER A 314 -6.69 5.28 13.93
C SER A 314 -7.65 4.20 13.44
N LEU A 315 -7.73 3.10 14.18
CA LEU A 315 -8.81 2.11 13.99
C LEU A 315 -10.14 2.59 14.56
N GLU A 316 -10.13 3.51 15.51
CA GLU A 316 -11.36 4.14 16.02
C GLU A 316 -12.03 4.97 14.91
N ALA A 317 -11.28 5.85 14.24
CA ALA A 317 -11.80 6.62 13.11
C ALA A 317 -12.20 5.70 11.95
N PHE A 318 -11.44 4.62 11.73
CA PHE A 318 -11.81 3.60 10.74
C PHE A 318 -13.15 2.95 11.10
N GLN A 319 -13.35 2.53 12.36
CA GLN A 319 -14.61 1.93 12.80
C GLN A 319 -15.78 2.91 12.67
N GLN A 320 -15.61 4.17 13.06
CA GLN A 320 -16.65 5.20 12.96
C GLN A 320 -17.08 5.44 11.51
N SER A 321 -16.12 5.64 10.61
CA SER A 321 -16.37 5.85 9.16
C SER A 321 -16.96 4.63 8.44
N HIS A 322 -16.99 3.46 9.09
CA HIS A 322 -17.54 2.22 8.55
C HIS A 322 -18.67 1.63 9.42
N ALA A 323 -19.21 2.40 10.37
CA ALA A 323 -20.21 1.90 11.31
C ALA A 323 -21.47 1.35 10.62
N PHE A 324 -21.83 1.91 9.45
CA PHE A 324 -22.94 1.43 8.63
C PHE A 324 -22.74 0.00 8.10
N MET A 325 -21.50 -0.50 8.04
CA MET A 325 -21.17 -1.86 7.62
C MET A 325 -21.21 -2.88 8.77
N SER A 326 -21.26 -2.45 10.03
CA SER A 326 -21.06 -3.33 11.18
C SER A 326 -21.97 -4.56 11.18
N GLY A 327 -23.28 -4.38 10.95
CA GLY A 327 -24.23 -5.51 10.92
C GLY A 327 -24.02 -6.45 9.73
N ALA A 328 -23.68 -5.92 8.55
CA ALA A 328 -23.38 -6.74 7.38
C ALA A 328 -22.07 -7.51 7.54
N PHE A 329 -21.08 -6.87 8.16
CA PHE A 329 -19.78 -7.45 8.48
C PHE A 329 -19.94 -8.61 9.48
N GLU A 330 -20.64 -8.39 10.58
CA GLU A 330 -20.89 -9.41 11.60
C GLU A 330 -21.65 -10.59 11.03
N LYS A 331 -22.70 -10.36 10.24
CA LYS A 331 -23.43 -11.43 9.54
C LYS A 331 -22.54 -12.26 8.63
N ARG A 332 -21.53 -11.65 7.99
CA ARG A 332 -20.62 -12.31 7.05
C ARG A 332 -19.54 -13.11 7.76
N HIS A 333 -18.99 -12.58 8.85
CA HIS A 333 -17.77 -13.11 9.48
C HIS A 333 -18.00 -13.78 10.83
N GLY A 334 -19.15 -13.57 11.46
CA GLY A 334 -19.51 -14.15 12.75
C GLY A 334 -18.91 -13.42 13.97
N PHE A 335 -18.33 -12.24 13.77
CA PHE A 335 -17.80 -11.37 14.83
C PHE A 335 -17.92 -9.90 14.41
N ALA A 336 -17.99 -9.00 15.40
CA ALA A 336 -18.22 -7.58 15.16
C ALA A 336 -16.99 -6.87 14.58
N LEU A 337 -17.23 -5.77 13.84
CA LEU A 337 -16.16 -4.92 13.31
C LEU A 337 -15.28 -4.32 14.43
N GLU A 338 -15.91 -3.95 15.55
CA GLU A 338 -15.23 -3.44 16.75
C GLU A 338 -14.23 -4.46 17.33
N GLU A 339 -14.64 -5.73 17.41
CA GLU A 339 -13.79 -6.80 17.95
C GLU A 339 -12.59 -7.07 17.05
N LEU A 340 -12.77 -6.97 15.72
CA LEU A 340 -11.66 -7.03 14.76
C LEU A 340 -10.71 -5.84 14.96
N CYS A 341 -11.24 -4.61 15.05
CA CYS A 341 -10.43 -3.41 15.23
C CYS A 341 -9.64 -3.46 16.54
N PHE A 342 -10.26 -3.92 17.63
CA PHE A 342 -9.59 -4.22 18.88
C PHE A 342 -8.41 -5.19 18.67
N THR A 343 -8.67 -6.32 18.03
CA THR A 343 -7.66 -7.38 17.84
C THR A 343 -6.49 -6.90 16.99
N LEU A 344 -6.78 -6.17 15.91
CA LEU A 344 -5.78 -5.57 15.04
C LEU A 344 -4.95 -4.50 15.76
N SER A 345 -5.60 -3.66 16.59
CA SER A 345 -4.91 -2.69 17.44
C SER A 345 -3.93 -3.39 18.36
N MET A 346 -4.39 -4.39 19.10
CA MET A 346 -3.56 -5.14 20.04
C MET A 346 -2.37 -5.83 19.37
N LEU A 347 -2.61 -6.54 18.27
CA LEU A 347 -1.55 -7.21 17.50
C LEU A 347 -0.50 -6.22 17.01
N THR A 348 -0.92 -5.08 16.46
CA THR A 348 0.01 -4.08 15.92
C THR A 348 0.68 -3.22 16.98
N LEU A 349 0.06 -2.96 18.13
CA LEU A 349 0.68 -2.26 19.27
C LEU A 349 1.70 -3.15 19.99
N LEU A 350 1.37 -4.44 20.19
CA LEU A 350 2.32 -5.44 20.67
C LEU A 350 3.52 -5.51 19.72
N ALA A 351 3.28 -5.62 18.42
CA ALA A 351 4.36 -5.58 17.44
C ALA A 351 5.10 -4.23 17.43
N GLY A 352 4.42 -3.10 17.58
CA GLY A 352 4.94 -1.77 17.28
C GLY A 352 5.58 -1.03 18.46
N TYR A 353 5.32 -1.43 19.71
CA TYR A 353 5.82 -0.69 20.89
C TYR A 353 6.52 -1.57 21.91
N THR A 354 5.94 -2.72 22.24
CA THR A 354 6.41 -3.52 23.37
C THR A 354 7.18 -4.75 22.93
N GLY A 355 6.77 -5.42 21.86
CA GLY A 355 7.14 -6.82 21.63
C GLY A 355 6.94 -7.63 22.91
N GLU A 356 7.92 -8.48 23.22
CA GLU A 356 8.00 -9.22 24.49
C GLU A 356 8.65 -8.38 25.62
N ALA A 357 8.98 -7.10 25.38
CA ALA A 357 9.61 -6.27 26.40
C ALA A 357 8.73 -6.10 27.63
N ILE A 358 7.40 -6.13 27.50
CA ILE A 358 6.50 -6.05 28.66
C ILE A 358 6.74 -7.18 29.68
N LEU A 359 7.25 -8.32 29.21
CA LEU A 359 7.58 -9.50 30.02
C LEU A 359 8.94 -9.40 30.71
N GLN A 360 9.75 -8.36 30.42
CA GLN A 360 11.11 -8.27 30.96
C GLN A 360 11.13 -7.66 32.37
N PRO A 361 11.90 -8.26 33.31
CA PRO A 361 11.81 -7.93 34.73
C PRO A 361 12.33 -6.53 35.09
N THR A 362 13.34 -6.03 34.37
CA THR A 362 13.98 -4.74 34.68
C THR A 362 13.77 -3.70 33.59
N ARG A 363 13.68 -2.43 33.97
CA ARG A 363 13.53 -1.30 33.04
C ARG A 363 14.64 -1.26 31.99
N GLN A 364 15.87 -1.58 32.36
CA GLN A 364 17.01 -1.61 31.45
C GLN A 364 16.88 -2.71 30.39
N LYS A 365 16.50 -3.93 30.80
CA LYS A 365 16.22 -5.03 29.86
C LYS A 365 15.04 -4.70 28.96
N ARG A 366 14.00 -4.04 29.48
CA ARG A 366 12.87 -3.52 28.68
C ARG A 366 13.33 -2.57 27.59
N ILE A 367 14.11 -1.54 27.93
CA ILE A 367 14.59 -0.55 26.95
C ILE A 367 15.47 -1.22 25.90
N ALA A 368 16.41 -2.09 26.30
CA ALA A 368 17.27 -2.80 25.36
C ALA A 368 16.46 -3.68 24.39
N HIS A 369 15.48 -4.43 24.91
CA HIS A 369 14.60 -5.26 24.09
C HIS A 369 13.76 -4.41 23.11
N ILE A 370 13.17 -3.31 23.58
CA ILE A 370 12.42 -2.37 22.74
C ILE A 370 13.31 -1.85 21.60
N LEU A 371 14.54 -1.41 21.89
CA LEU A 371 15.45 -0.89 20.87
C LEU A 371 15.83 -1.94 19.83
N THR A 372 16.18 -3.15 20.25
CA THR A 372 16.48 -4.26 19.33
C THR A 372 15.26 -4.63 18.48
N HIS A 373 14.09 -4.72 19.11
CA HIS A 373 12.83 -5.04 18.44
C HIS A 373 12.45 -3.98 17.40
N GLN A 374 12.47 -2.71 17.79
CA GLN A 374 12.27 -1.55 16.92
C GLN A 374 13.25 -1.49 15.74
N THR A 375 14.50 -1.89 15.98
CA THR A 375 15.52 -1.97 14.95
C THR A 375 15.17 -3.07 13.96
N ASN A 376 14.84 -4.28 14.45
CA ASN A 376 14.41 -5.39 13.61
C ASN A 376 13.19 -5.05 12.76
N LEU A 377 12.17 -4.38 13.31
CA LEU A 377 10.99 -3.94 12.56
C LEU A 377 11.35 -2.99 11.41
N ARG A 378 12.29 -2.06 11.62
CA ARG A 378 12.73 -1.15 10.55
C ARG A 378 13.56 -1.87 9.47
N PHE A 379 14.22 -2.97 9.79
CA PHE A 379 14.94 -3.77 8.80
C PHE A 379 14.06 -4.76 8.04
N ARG A 380 13.02 -5.33 8.68
CA ARG A 380 12.26 -6.45 8.09
C ARG A 380 10.74 -6.25 8.04
N GLY A 381 10.19 -5.21 8.64
CA GLY A 381 8.75 -4.89 8.57
C GLY A 381 7.81 -5.90 9.23
N TYR A 382 8.32 -6.87 10.01
CA TYR A 382 7.51 -7.87 10.71
C TYR A 382 8.07 -8.22 12.08
N TRP A 383 7.16 -8.70 12.95
CA TRP A 383 7.48 -9.30 14.24
C TRP A 383 7.34 -10.84 14.15
N LEU A 384 8.23 -11.57 14.83
CA LEU A 384 8.14 -13.02 14.97
C LEU A 384 7.57 -13.30 16.35
N VAL A 385 6.44 -14.00 16.38
CA VAL A 385 5.69 -14.35 17.59
C VAL A 385 5.87 -15.84 17.80
N ALA A 386 6.63 -16.22 18.84
CA ALA A 386 6.89 -17.61 19.20
C ALA A 386 5.78 -18.21 20.08
N LEU A 387 4.52 -17.95 19.72
CA LEU A 387 3.34 -18.42 20.43
C LEU A 387 2.42 -19.14 19.44
N ASP A 388 1.77 -20.19 19.91
CA ASP A 388 0.64 -20.76 19.18
C ASP A 388 -0.58 -19.83 19.25
N LEU A 389 -1.68 -20.28 18.66
CA LEU A 389 -2.89 -19.49 18.56
C LEU A 389 -3.45 -19.11 19.93
N ASP A 390 -3.51 -20.06 20.86
CA ASP A 390 -4.08 -19.84 22.20
C ASP A 390 -3.17 -18.93 23.03
N GLY A 391 -1.85 -19.14 23.00
CA GLY A 391 -0.88 -18.28 23.67
C GLY A 391 -0.85 -16.85 23.12
N LEU A 392 -1.02 -16.67 21.80
CA LEU A 392 -1.16 -15.33 21.21
C LEU A 392 -2.45 -14.64 21.69
N CYS A 393 -3.54 -15.39 21.79
CA CYS A 393 -4.80 -14.87 22.28
C CYS A 393 -4.69 -14.50 23.77
N GLU A 394 -3.98 -15.28 24.60
CA GLU A 394 -3.73 -14.97 26.01
C GLU A 394 -2.89 -13.70 26.16
N LEU A 395 -1.84 -13.56 25.34
CA LEU A 395 -1.02 -12.35 25.30
C LEU A 395 -1.85 -11.10 24.98
N ILE A 396 -2.81 -11.19 24.07
CA ILE A 396 -3.70 -10.07 23.73
C ILE A 396 -4.59 -9.69 24.93
N GLU A 397 -5.18 -10.68 25.61
CA GLU A 397 -5.99 -10.45 26.81
C GLU A 397 -5.19 -9.76 27.92
N ASP A 398 -4.02 -10.30 28.24
CA ASP A 398 -3.17 -9.82 29.32
C ASP A 398 -2.63 -8.42 29.06
N ALA A 399 -2.34 -8.10 27.79
CA ALA A 399 -1.78 -6.81 27.41
C ALA A 399 -2.83 -5.71 27.25
N ALA A 400 -4.11 -6.05 27.05
CA ALA A 400 -5.15 -5.07 26.74
C ALA A 400 -5.29 -3.94 27.78
N PRO A 401 -5.29 -4.22 29.11
CA PRO A 401 -5.35 -3.16 30.12
C PRO A 401 -4.15 -2.21 30.08
N PHE A 402 -2.96 -2.70 29.70
CA PHE A 402 -1.75 -1.88 29.59
C PHE A 402 -1.86 -0.81 28.50
N PHE A 403 -2.61 -1.11 27.43
CA PHE A 403 -2.86 -0.17 26.32
C PHE A 403 -4.12 0.69 26.53
N GLY A 404 -4.81 0.54 27.67
CA GLY A 404 -5.97 1.34 28.04
C GLY A 404 -7.31 0.80 27.54
N PHE A 405 -7.36 -0.45 27.05
CA PHE A 405 -8.62 -1.10 26.72
C PHE A 405 -9.37 -1.52 27.99
N LYS A 406 -10.67 -1.20 28.03
CA LYS A 406 -11.55 -1.51 29.17
C LYS A 406 -12.24 -2.86 29.04
N THR A 407 -12.45 -3.29 27.80
CA THR A 407 -13.15 -4.52 27.43
C THR A 407 -12.29 -5.30 26.45
N VAL A 408 -12.41 -6.62 26.51
CA VAL A 408 -11.71 -7.56 25.63
C VAL A 408 -12.75 -8.52 25.06
N PRO A 409 -12.72 -8.83 23.75
CA PRO A 409 -13.58 -9.86 23.16
C PRO A 409 -13.41 -11.20 23.88
N VAL A 410 -14.48 -11.99 23.95
CA VAL A 410 -14.41 -13.33 24.55
C VAL A 410 -13.46 -14.24 23.77
N ARG A 411 -12.79 -15.16 24.46
CA ARG A 411 -11.76 -16.04 23.88
C ARG A 411 -12.14 -16.69 22.54
N PRO A 412 -13.33 -17.30 22.36
CA PRO A 412 -13.72 -17.91 21.08
C PRO A 412 -13.78 -16.90 19.93
N THR A 413 -14.27 -15.68 20.20
CA THR A 413 -14.33 -14.60 19.22
C THR A 413 -12.93 -14.12 18.85
N LEU A 414 -12.05 -13.94 19.84
CA LEU A 414 -10.67 -13.55 19.56
C LEU A 414 -9.96 -14.59 18.69
N ARG A 415 -10.14 -15.88 18.99
CA ARG A 415 -9.59 -16.97 18.19
C ARG A 415 -10.07 -16.92 16.74
N ALA A 416 -11.38 -16.74 16.52
CA ALA A 416 -11.96 -16.62 15.18
C ALA A 416 -11.38 -15.42 14.40
N ILE A 417 -11.12 -14.30 15.08
CA ILE A 417 -10.51 -13.12 14.47
C ILE A 417 -9.04 -13.37 14.12
N VAL A 418 -8.26 -13.96 15.03
CA VAL A 418 -6.84 -14.27 14.76
C VAL A 418 -6.72 -15.28 13.61
N GLU A 419 -7.58 -16.30 13.55
CA GLU A 419 -7.67 -17.23 12.43
C GLU A 419 -8.08 -16.52 11.13
N PHE A 420 -9.01 -15.55 11.20
CA PHE A 420 -9.39 -14.72 10.06
C PHE A 420 -8.20 -13.89 9.54
N LEU A 421 -7.35 -13.38 10.43
CA LEU A 421 -6.16 -12.59 10.08
C LEU A 421 -4.98 -13.45 9.60
N ALA A 422 -5.02 -14.76 9.87
CA ALA A 422 -3.95 -15.69 9.52
C ALA A 422 -4.06 -16.25 8.10
N LEU A 423 -2.90 -16.50 7.51
CA LEU A 423 -2.77 -17.21 6.25
C LEU A 423 -3.11 -18.69 6.44
N SER A 424 -4.16 -19.12 5.73
CA SER A 424 -4.61 -20.50 5.58
C SER A 424 -4.61 -20.93 4.12
N LYS A 425 -4.68 -22.25 3.86
CA LYS A 425 -4.86 -22.81 2.51
C LYS A 425 -6.07 -22.22 1.77
N ILE A 426 -7.15 -21.90 2.51
CA ILE A 426 -8.35 -21.30 1.94
C ILE A 426 -8.07 -19.85 1.56
N SER A 427 -7.51 -19.05 2.47
CA SER A 427 -7.20 -17.65 2.20
C SER A 427 -6.15 -17.47 1.10
N ALA A 428 -5.14 -18.36 1.02
CA ALA A 428 -4.10 -18.32 -0.01
C ALA A 428 -4.69 -18.37 -1.43
N LYS A 429 -5.70 -19.22 -1.65
CA LYS A 429 -6.40 -19.34 -2.96
C LYS A 429 -7.13 -18.05 -3.37
N ASN A 430 -7.49 -17.21 -2.40
CA ASN A 430 -8.22 -15.97 -2.62
C ASN A 430 -7.30 -14.74 -2.77
N ILE A 431 -5.98 -14.94 -2.76
CA ILE A 431 -5.02 -13.86 -3.00
C ILE A 431 -4.89 -13.63 -4.51
N GLY A 432 -5.21 -12.42 -4.97
CA GLY A 432 -4.85 -11.95 -6.31
C GLY A 432 -3.61 -11.06 -6.21
N LEU A 433 -2.60 -11.31 -7.04
CA LEU A 433 -1.35 -10.54 -7.01
C LEU A 433 -1.59 -9.10 -7.47
N TRP A 434 -2.35 -8.90 -8.56
CA TRP A 434 -2.71 -7.57 -9.04
C TRP A 434 -3.76 -6.90 -8.14
N SER A 435 -4.76 -7.65 -7.64
CA SER A 435 -5.87 -7.06 -6.87
C SER A 435 -5.48 -6.67 -5.45
N GLY A 436 -4.39 -7.26 -4.95
CA GLY A 436 -4.00 -7.17 -3.56
C GLY A 436 -4.65 -8.21 -2.67
N GLY A 437 -5.80 -8.77 -3.09
CA GLY A 437 -6.62 -9.72 -2.33
C GLY A 437 -6.83 -9.35 -0.86
N LYS A 438 -7.30 -10.33 -0.09
CA LYS A 438 -7.21 -10.26 1.38
C LYS A 438 -5.79 -10.64 1.79
N ARG A 439 -4.94 -9.64 2.02
CA ARG A 439 -3.57 -9.87 2.49
C ARG A 439 -3.59 -10.35 3.95
N PRO A 440 -3.02 -11.52 4.27
CA PRO A 440 -2.95 -12.01 5.65
C PRO A 440 -2.02 -11.13 6.48
N LEU A 441 -2.39 -10.90 7.75
CA LEU A 441 -1.54 -10.22 8.73
C LEU A 441 -0.58 -11.20 9.39
N LEU A 442 -1.03 -12.43 9.64
CA LEU A 442 -0.27 -13.47 10.32
C LEU A 442 0.11 -14.57 9.34
N VAL A 443 1.40 -14.81 9.17
CA VAL A 443 1.93 -15.91 8.36
C VAL A 443 2.37 -17.03 9.31
N PRO A 444 1.75 -18.22 9.28
CA PRO A 444 2.10 -19.30 10.20
C PRO A 444 3.51 -19.82 9.90
N MET A 445 4.23 -20.15 10.98
CA MET A 445 5.49 -20.87 10.96
C MET A 445 5.27 -22.20 11.68
N PRO A 446 5.20 -23.32 10.95
CA PRO A 446 4.90 -24.63 11.55
C PRO A 446 5.80 -24.91 12.77
N ASP A 447 5.18 -25.29 13.89
CA ASP A 447 5.80 -25.57 15.19
C ASP A 447 6.55 -24.39 15.86
N ARG A 448 6.38 -23.16 15.35
CA ARG A 448 7.10 -21.96 15.85
C ARG A 448 6.25 -20.72 16.06
N GLY A 449 4.95 -20.77 15.76
CA GLY A 449 4.03 -19.65 15.92
C GLY A 449 3.80 -18.87 14.63
N TYR A 450 3.94 -17.54 14.67
CA TYR A 450 3.52 -16.65 13.58
C TYR A 450 4.52 -15.56 13.25
N MET A 451 4.57 -15.16 11.98
CA MET A 451 5.15 -13.90 11.54
C MET A 451 4.01 -12.88 11.37
N LEU A 452 4.05 -11.79 12.13
CA LEU A 452 3.11 -10.68 12.03
C LEU A 452 3.65 -9.62 11.07
N ASP A 453 3.04 -9.53 9.89
CA ASP A 453 3.43 -8.64 8.80
C ASP A 453 2.82 -7.23 8.93
N LEU A 454 3.56 -6.27 9.46
CA LEU A 454 3.06 -4.89 9.59
C LEU A 454 2.84 -4.18 8.26
N VAL A 455 3.37 -4.69 7.15
CA VAL A 455 3.10 -4.17 5.79
C VAL A 455 1.70 -4.56 5.32
N ALA A 456 1.09 -5.58 5.93
CA ALA A 456 -0.24 -6.06 5.57
C ALA A 456 -1.40 -5.21 6.12
N VAL A 457 -1.15 -4.36 7.13
CA VAL A 457 -2.20 -3.63 7.86
C VAL A 457 -3.02 -2.73 6.93
N ILE A 458 -2.36 -1.86 6.15
CA ILE A 458 -3.08 -0.96 5.24
C ILE A 458 -3.81 -1.73 4.13
N PRO A 459 -3.17 -2.66 3.38
CA PRO A 459 -3.89 -3.47 2.40
C PRO A 459 -5.09 -4.24 2.97
N LEU A 460 -4.97 -4.74 4.20
CA LEU A 460 -6.05 -5.43 4.90
C LEU A 460 -7.23 -4.47 5.14
N LEU A 461 -6.98 -3.29 5.73
CA LEU A 461 -8.03 -2.29 5.99
C LEU A 461 -8.71 -1.82 4.70
N THR A 462 -7.93 -1.54 3.66
CA THR A 462 -8.45 -1.10 2.35
C THR A 462 -9.37 -2.13 1.68
N SER A 463 -9.17 -3.43 1.93
CA SER A 463 -9.93 -4.52 1.30
C SER A 463 -10.87 -5.28 2.25
N LEU A 464 -11.00 -4.83 3.51
CA LEU A 464 -11.68 -5.56 4.57
C LEU A 464 -13.12 -5.94 4.23
N PHE A 465 -13.84 -5.02 3.57
CA PHE A 465 -15.25 -5.18 3.22
C PHE A 465 -15.47 -5.85 1.86
N PHE A 466 -14.42 -6.38 1.22
CA PHE A 466 -14.56 -7.06 -0.06
C PHE A 466 -15.56 -8.23 0.03
N GLY A 467 -16.62 -8.17 -0.77
CA GLY A 467 -17.69 -9.17 -0.77
C GLY A 467 -18.67 -9.07 0.40
N VAL A 468 -18.62 -8.01 1.21
CA VAL A 468 -19.62 -7.68 2.24
C VAL A 468 -20.67 -6.77 1.61
N LYS A 469 -21.94 -7.21 1.61
CA LYS A 469 -23.05 -6.44 1.03
C LYS A 469 -23.85 -5.76 2.13
N ALA A 470 -24.01 -4.44 2.05
CA ALA A 470 -24.86 -3.63 2.93
C ALA A 470 -25.89 -2.83 2.12
N ASP A 471 -26.72 -2.06 2.81
CA ASP A 471 -27.63 -1.09 2.20
C ASP A 471 -26.83 0.03 1.52
N GLY A 472 -27.12 0.30 0.25
CA GLY A 472 -26.37 1.24 -0.59
C GLY A 472 -26.50 2.70 -0.16
N ASN A 473 -27.61 3.09 0.47
CA ASN A 473 -27.88 4.49 0.82
C ASN A 473 -27.01 4.97 1.99
N ALA A 474 -26.78 4.12 2.99
CA ALA A 474 -26.01 4.49 4.19
C ALA A 474 -24.55 4.83 3.87
N LYS A 475 -24.00 4.21 2.82
CA LYS A 475 -22.63 4.48 2.36
C LYS A 475 -22.46 5.90 1.83
N GLY A 476 -23.40 6.37 1.00
CA GLY A 476 -23.37 7.72 0.43
C GLY A 476 -23.37 8.78 1.54
N SER A 477 -24.35 8.69 2.43
CA SER A 477 -24.47 9.61 3.57
C SER A 477 -23.24 9.60 4.49
N SER A 478 -22.63 8.42 4.72
CA SER A 478 -21.41 8.32 5.53
C SER A 478 -20.22 9.04 4.89
N PHE A 479 -20.05 8.94 3.58
CA PHE A 479 -18.95 9.60 2.87
C PHE A 479 -19.15 11.12 2.76
N GLU A 480 -20.39 11.56 2.53
CA GLU A 480 -20.75 12.97 2.55
C GLU A 480 -20.45 13.62 3.90
N GLU A 481 -20.83 12.98 5.02
CA GLU A 481 -20.55 13.54 6.35
C GLU A 481 -19.06 13.59 6.63
N ALA A 482 -18.31 12.53 6.28
CA ALA A 482 -16.84 12.53 6.42
C ALA A 482 -16.19 13.67 5.62
N SER A 483 -16.69 13.96 4.41
CA SER A 483 -16.21 15.08 3.59
C SER A 483 -16.51 16.42 4.27
N ARG A 484 -17.74 16.63 4.75
CA ARG A 484 -18.13 17.86 5.47
C ARG A 484 -17.32 18.07 6.74
N GLU A 485 -17.10 17.02 7.52
CA GLU A 485 -16.27 17.08 8.73
C GLU A 485 -14.83 17.49 8.38
N ALA A 486 -14.21 16.85 7.38
CA ALA A 486 -12.87 17.20 6.93
C ALA A 486 -12.77 18.67 6.48
N PHE A 487 -13.78 19.19 5.78
CA PHE A 487 -13.82 20.59 5.38
C PHE A 487 -13.94 21.55 6.57
N ARG A 488 -14.79 21.25 7.55
CA ARG A 488 -14.93 22.05 8.78
C ARG A 488 -13.63 22.07 9.58
N GLU A 489 -12.96 20.93 9.69
CA GLU A 489 -11.68 20.80 10.39
C GLU A 489 -10.54 21.56 9.70
N ALA A 490 -10.57 21.65 8.37
CA ALA A 490 -9.65 22.48 7.59
C ALA A 490 -9.96 23.98 7.69
N GLY A 491 -11.02 24.37 8.41
CA GLY A 491 -11.42 25.76 8.60
C GLY A 491 -12.08 26.39 7.37
N LEU A 492 -12.64 25.57 6.46
CA LEU A 492 -13.32 26.07 5.26
C LEU A 492 -14.73 26.59 5.58
N ASP A 493 -15.18 27.62 4.86
CA ASP A 493 -16.49 28.24 5.06
C ASP A 493 -17.62 27.44 4.37
N LEU A 494 -18.07 26.37 5.04
CA LEU A 494 -19.23 25.56 4.63
C LEU A 494 -20.53 26.36 4.86
N VAL A 495 -20.99 27.04 3.81
CA VAL A 495 -22.16 27.93 3.88
C VAL A 495 -23.49 27.20 3.79
N ARG A 496 -23.54 26.03 3.15
CA ARG A 496 -24.78 25.26 2.99
C ARG A 496 -24.53 23.78 2.68
N HIS A 497 -25.47 22.93 3.09
CA HIS A 497 -25.64 21.55 2.62
C HIS A 497 -27.12 21.13 2.77
N GLY A 498 -27.49 20.00 2.19
CA GLY A 498 -28.85 19.47 2.17
C GLY A 498 -29.77 20.23 1.22
N ARG A 499 -31.03 20.42 1.62
CA ARG A 499 -32.08 20.95 0.74
C ARG A 499 -31.93 22.44 0.45
N LEU A 500 -31.96 22.78 -0.84
CA LEU A 500 -32.05 24.12 -1.40
C LEU A 500 -33.44 24.32 -1.98
N GLU A 501 -34.17 25.31 -1.51
CA GLU A 501 -35.52 25.63 -1.97
C GLU A 501 -35.53 27.01 -2.63
N TRP A 502 -35.93 27.08 -3.90
CA TRP A 502 -36.13 28.33 -4.62
C TRP A 502 -37.49 28.94 -4.28
N LEU A 503 -37.66 30.23 -4.59
CA LEU A 503 -38.89 30.98 -4.31
C LEU A 503 -40.13 30.46 -5.06
N ASP A 504 -39.93 29.74 -6.16
CA ASP A 504 -40.99 29.10 -6.96
C ASP A 504 -41.39 27.72 -6.42
N GLY A 505 -40.80 27.27 -5.30
CA GLY A 505 -41.01 25.95 -4.71
C GLY A 505 -40.20 24.82 -5.35
N ALA A 506 -39.42 25.10 -6.40
CA ALA A 506 -38.47 24.14 -6.94
C ALA A 506 -37.39 23.86 -5.87
N TRP A 507 -36.92 22.63 -5.80
CA TRP A 507 -35.88 22.26 -4.85
C TRP A 507 -34.84 21.31 -5.45
N ARG A 508 -33.64 21.36 -4.90
CA ARG A 508 -32.53 20.43 -5.18
C ARG A 508 -31.77 20.16 -3.89
N GLU A 509 -30.97 19.11 -3.89
CA GLU A 509 -30.07 18.78 -2.79
C GLU A 509 -28.63 19.16 -3.15
N ALA A 510 -27.83 19.52 -2.15
CA ALA A 510 -26.42 19.83 -2.29
C ALA A 510 -25.63 19.17 -1.16
N ASP A 511 -24.61 18.40 -1.49
CA ASP A 511 -23.84 17.66 -0.46
C ASP A 511 -22.98 18.60 0.38
N ALA A 512 -22.34 19.58 -0.28
CA ALA A 512 -21.67 20.71 0.35
C ALA A 512 -21.56 21.92 -0.60
N ILE A 513 -21.69 23.12 -0.04
CA ILE A 513 -21.44 24.39 -0.71
C ILE A 513 -20.48 25.22 0.13
N MET A 514 -19.37 25.63 -0.48
CA MET A 514 -18.31 26.41 0.15
C MET A 514 -18.28 27.84 -0.36
N ARG A 515 -17.88 28.76 0.52
CA ARG A 515 -17.45 30.10 0.14
C ARG A 515 -15.93 30.19 0.08
N ASP A 516 -15.44 30.77 -0.99
CA ASP A 516 -14.05 31.18 -1.20
C ASP A 516 -14.03 32.62 -1.74
N GLY A 517 -13.95 33.61 -0.84
CA GLY A 517 -14.07 35.02 -1.21
C GLY A 517 -15.43 35.33 -1.89
N ASP A 518 -15.40 35.78 -3.15
CA ASP A 518 -16.60 35.98 -3.99
C ASP A 518 -16.90 34.80 -4.93
N ARG A 519 -16.25 33.65 -4.71
CA ARG A 519 -16.51 32.38 -5.39
C ARG A 519 -17.34 31.45 -4.51
N LEU A 520 -18.38 30.87 -5.10
CA LEU A 520 -19.15 29.76 -4.53
C LEU A 520 -18.72 28.48 -5.23
N VAL A 521 -18.39 27.45 -4.45
CA VAL A 521 -18.01 26.13 -4.97
C VAL A 521 -19.01 25.09 -4.51
N VAL A 522 -19.65 24.42 -5.47
CA VAL A 522 -20.56 23.30 -5.24
C VAL A 522 -19.77 22.00 -5.25
N PHE A 523 -19.91 21.20 -4.21
CA PHE A 523 -19.33 19.86 -4.13
C PHE A 523 -20.43 18.81 -4.15
N GLU A 524 -20.36 17.89 -5.12
CA GLU A 524 -21.14 16.66 -5.17
C GLU A 524 -20.24 15.51 -4.70
N CYS A 525 -20.60 14.82 -3.63
CA CYS A 525 -19.83 13.72 -3.04
C CYS A 525 -20.34 12.39 -3.59
N VAL A 526 -19.43 11.55 -4.09
CA VAL A 526 -19.79 10.28 -4.73
C VAL A 526 -19.05 9.10 -4.10
N ALA A 527 -19.79 8.29 -3.33
CA ALA A 527 -19.28 7.09 -2.69
C ALA A 527 -19.36 5.87 -3.63
N VAL A 528 -18.35 5.68 -4.48
CA VAL A 528 -18.33 4.55 -5.43
C VAL A 528 -17.30 3.52 -5.00
N GLU A 529 -17.76 2.27 -4.86
CA GLU A 529 -16.89 1.12 -4.59
C GLU A 529 -15.84 1.00 -5.70
N GLU A 530 -14.59 0.76 -5.35
CA GLU A 530 -13.47 0.50 -6.25
C GLU A 530 -13.34 -1.00 -6.49
N PRO A 531 -13.92 -1.54 -7.60
CA PRO A 531 -13.85 -2.96 -7.88
C PRO A 531 -12.39 -3.34 -8.06
N VAL A 532 -12.05 -4.57 -7.67
CA VAL A 532 -10.68 -5.07 -7.84
C VAL A 532 -10.20 -4.88 -9.28
N ASP A 533 -10.95 -5.39 -10.25
CA ASP A 533 -10.61 -5.38 -11.68
C ASP A 533 -10.38 -3.99 -12.30
N LEU A 534 -10.69 -2.89 -11.59
CA LEU A 534 -10.37 -1.53 -12.02
C LEU A 534 -8.85 -1.28 -12.06
N GLU A 535 -8.07 -1.94 -11.19
CA GLU A 535 -6.60 -1.80 -11.11
C GLU A 535 -5.90 -2.18 -12.43
N ILE A 536 -6.45 -3.18 -13.12
CA ILE A 536 -6.03 -3.65 -14.45
C ILE A 536 -6.93 -3.11 -15.56
N SER A 537 -7.86 -2.21 -15.21
CA SER A 537 -8.85 -1.57 -16.09
C SER A 537 -9.58 -2.54 -17.00
N LYS A 538 -10.10 -3.66 -16.45
CA LYS A 538 -10.92 -4.58 -17.24
C LYS A 538 -12.00 -3.80 -18.01
N PRO A 539 -12.11 -3.95 -19.35
CA PRO A 539 -12.86 -3.01 -20.18
C PRO A 539 -14.29 -2.73 -19.70
N GLN A 540 -15.05 -3.78 -19.37
CA GLN A 540 -16.42 -3.63 -18.87
C GLN A 540 -16.48 -2.88 -17.53
N VAL A 541 -15.55 -3.18 -16.60
CA VAL A 541 -15.52 -2.54 -15.28
C VAL A 541 -15.18 -1.06 -15.41
N PHE A 542 -14.30 -0.71 -16.34
CA PHE A 542 -13.98 0.68 -16.64
C PHE A 542 -15.16 1.41 -17.29
N ALA A 543 -15.86 0.79 -18.24
CA ALA A 543 -17.08 1.34 -18.83
C ALA A 543 -18.16 1.60 -17.77
N ASP A 544 -18.45 0.61 -16.92
CA ASP A 544 -19.41 0.75 -15.82
C ASP A 544 -19.01 1.87 -14.83
N ARG A 545 -17.70 2.09 -14.62
CA ARG A 545 -17.19 3.18 -13.77
C ARG A 545 -17.47 4.54 -14.41
N LYS A 546 -17.31 4.68 -15.73
CA LYS A 546 -17.67 5.92 -16.46
C LYS A 546 -19.15 6.24 -16.33
N ASP A 547 -20.00 5.24 -16.56
CA ASP A 547 -21.46 5.39 -16.51
C ASP A 547 -21.97 5.78 -15.11
N ARG A 548 -21.24 5.43 -14.05
CA ARG A 548 -21.55 5.84 -12.67
C ARG A 548 -21.10 7.25 -12.34
N ILE A 549 -19.97 7.70 -12.87
CA ILE A 549 -19.37 9.00 -12.53
C ILE A 549 -19.93 10.13 -13.41
N ALA A 550 -20.15 9.89 -14.71
CA ALA A 550 -20.60 10.92 -15.64
C ALA A 550 -21.90 11.64 -15.20
N PRO A 551 -22.94 10.94 -14.70
CA PRO A 551 -24.14 11.62 -14.21
C PRO A 551 -23.88 12.56 -13.03
N LYS A 552 -22.86 12.29 -12.22
CA LYS A 552 -22.48 13.12 -11.06
C LYS A 552 -21.79 14.41 -11.46
N LEU A 553 -20.99 14.38 -12.53
CA LEU A 553 -20.46 15.60 -13.16
C LEU A 553 -21.61 16.49 -13.65
N CYS A 554 -22.56 15.92 -14.37
CA CYS A 554 -23.74 16.64 -14.86
C CYS A 554 -24.59 17.21 -13.71
N GLN A 555 -24.76 16.45 -12.63
CA GLN A 555 -25.50 16.90 -11.44
C GLN A 555 -24.84 18.13 -10.80
N ALA A 556 -23.53 18.04 -10.52
CA ALA A 556 -22.75 19.13 -9.93
C ALA A 556 -22.75 20.39 -10.81
N ALA A 557 -22.49 20.23 -12.12
CA ALA A 557 -22.51 21.30 -13.10
C ALA A 557 -23.88 21.99 -13.16
N SER A 558 -24.96 21.21 -13.32
CA SER A 558 -26.31 21.75 -13.44
C SER A 558 -26.78 22.47 -12.17
N LEU A 559 -26.32 22.04 -10.99
CA LEU A 559 -26.62 22.70 -9.73
C LEU A 559 -25.91 24.06 -9.64
N ALA A 560 -24.61 24.12 -9.98
CA ALA A 560 -23.88 25.38 -10.01
C ALA A 560 -24.47 26.37 -11.02
N GLU A 561 -24.93 25.90 -12.18
CA GLU A 561 -25.64 26.73 -13.16
C GLU A 561 -26.99 27.24 -12.65
N ALA A 562 -27.77 26.37 -11.98
CA ALA A 562 -29.05 26.77 -11.39
C ALA A 562 -28.86 27.84 -10.30
N LEU A 563 -27.82 27.70 -9.46
CA LEU A 563 -27.46 28.69 -8.45
C LEU A 563 -26.94 29.99 -9.05
N ARG A 564 -26.17 29.92 -10.14
CA ARG A 564 -25.72 31.11 -10.90
C ARG A 564 -26.90 31.89 -11.46
N ALA A 565 -27.88 31.19 -12.04
CA ALA A 565 -29.07 31.81 -12.61
C ALA A 565 -30.01 32.38 -11.54
N ARG A 566 -30.10 31.73 -10.38
CA ARG A 566 -30.99 32.09 -9.27
C ARG A 566 -30.26 31.97 -7.93
N PRO A 567 -29.46 32.99 -7.55
CA PRO A 567 -28.59 32.92 -6.37
C PRO A 567 -29.33 33.07 -5.04
N LYS A 568 -30.64 33.35 -5.07
CA LYS A 568 -31.48 33.51 -3.88
C LYS A 568 -32.63 32.53 -3.91
N GLY A 569 -32.90 31.91 -2.76
CA GLY A 569 -34.02 30.99 -2.55
C GLY A 569 -34.77 31.30 -1.25
N ALA A 570 -35.74 30.45 -0.93
CA ALA A 570 -36.51 30.54 0.30
C ALA A 570 -35.66 30.28 1.55
N ASN A 571 -34.61 29.45 1.43
CA ASN A 571 -33.77 29.04 2.55
C ASN A 571 -32.26 29.27 2.34
N PHE A 572 -31.87 30.07 1.33
CA PHE A 572 -30.47 30.46 1.07
C PHE A 572 -30.36 31.83 0.37
N ASP A 573 -29.25 32.53 0.58
CA ASP A 573 -28.86 33.73 -0.18
C ASP A 573 -27.37 33.68 -0.52
N PHE A 574 -27.08 33.47 -1.81
CA PHE A 574 -25.74 33.47 -2.39
C PHE A 574 -25.50 34.69 -3.28
N GLY A 575 -26.24 35.79 -3.08
CA GLY A 575 -26.08 37.02 -3.86
C GLY A 575 -24.71 37.71 -3.71
N TRP A 576 -23.87 37.24 -2.78
CA TRP A 576 -22.48 37.66 -2.62
C TRP A 576 -21.54 37.02 -3.65
N ALA A 577 -21.93 35.89 -4.26
CA ALA A 577 -21.08 35.13 -5.17
C ALA A 577 -21.08 35.74 -6.57
N LYS A 578 -19.90 36.06 -7.09
CA LYS A 578 -19.68 36.51 -8.47
C LYS A 578 -19.22 35.38 -9.38
N LYS A 579 -18.61 34.35 -8.81
CA LYS A 579 -18.16 33.15 -9.52
C LYS A 579 -18.83 31.92 -8.94
N PHE A 580 -19.25 31.02 -9.81
CA PHE A 580 -19.86 29.74 -9.45
C PHE A 580 -19.02 28.64 -10.08
N ASP A 581 -18.48 27.77 -9.25
CA ASP A 581 -17.68 26.64 -9.65
C ASP A 581 -18.25 25.36 -9.04
N TRP A 582 -17.81 24.22 -9.55
CA TRP A 582 -18.28 22.92 -9.11
C TRP A 582 -17.20 21.86 -9.20
N ARG A 583 -17.30 20.87 -8.32
CA ARG A 583 -16.41 19.71 -8.22
C ARG A 583 -17.20 18.48 -7.80
N VAL A 584 -16.72 17.32 -8.24
CA VAL A 584 -17.16 16.01 -7.74
C VAL A 584 -16.08 15.48 -6.81
N VAL A 585 -16.45 15.12 -5.59
CA VAL A 585 -15.55 14.61 -4.56
C VAL A 585 -15.66 13.09 -4.50
N CYS A 586 -14.55 12.39 -4.71
CA CYS A 586 -14.45 10.94 -4.63
C CYS A 586 -13.56 10.51 -3.46
N PRO A 587 -13.75 9.32 -2.89
CA PRO A 587 -12.83 8.76 -1.89
C PRO A 587 -11.45 8.48 -2.49
N HIS A 588 -11.39 8.12 -3.77
CA HIS A 588 -10.17 7.72 -4.49
C HIS A 588 -9.79 8.76 -5.54
N HIS A 589 -8.52 8.76 -5.95
CA HIS A 589 -8.13 9.44 -7.18
C HIS A 589 -8.82 8.75 -8.36
N GLU A 590 -9.61 9.49 -9.13
CA GLU A 590 -10.24 8.99 -10.34
C GLU A 590 -9.42 9.32 -11.58
N PHE A 591 -9.42 8.39 -12.53
CA PHE A 591 -8.84 8.60 -13.84
C PHE A 591 -9.84 9.34 -14.73
N ALA A 592 -9.47 10.53 -15.21
CA ALA A 592 -10.21 11.22 -16.26
C ALA A 592 -9.99 10.50 -17.59
N TRP A 593 -11.04 10.33 -18.40
CA TRP A 593 -10.98 9.62 -19.69
C TRP A 593 -11.04 10.53 -20.91
N ASP A 594 -11.14 11.85 -20.69
CA ASP A 594 -11.06 12.89 -21.71
C ASP A 594 -10.42 14.15 -21.07
N LEU A 595 -9.91 15.06 -21.90
CA LEU A 595 -9.34 16.36 -21.49
C LEU A 595 -10.37 17.51 -21.51
N GLY A 596 -11.63 17.22 -21.79
CA GLY A 596 -12.70 18.21 -21.90
C GLY A 596 -13.08 18.93 -20.61
N ASP A 597 -13.89 19.97 -20.77
CA ASP A 597 -14.33 20.91 -19.72
C ASP A 597 -15.12 20.24 -18.59
N GLU A 598 -15.68 19.06 -18.86
CA GLU A 598 -16.36 18.23 -17.87
C GLU A 598 -15.39 17.60 -16.85
N PHE A 599 -14.12 17.38 -17.22
CA PHE A 599 -13.09 16.81 -16.34
C PHE A 599 -12.09 17.83 -15.83
N PHE A 600 -11.90 18.93 -16.54
CA PHE A 600 -10.91 19.96 -16.18
C PHE A 600 -11.51 21.35 -16.22
N ASP A 601 -11.15 22.20 -15.26
CA ASP A 601 -11.57 23.61 -15.24
C ASP A 601 -10.74 24.47 -16.20
N ASP A 602 -11.05 25.76 -16.29
CA ASP A 602 -10.39 26.73 -17.18
C ASP A 602 -8.89 26.91 -16.94
N ILE A 603 -8.40 26.57 -15.74
CA ILE A 603 -6.97 26.60 -15.40
C ILE A 603 -6.30 25.22 -15.48
N GLY A 604 -7.03 24.21 -15.95
CA GLY A 604 -6.53 22.84 -16.16
C GLY A 604 -6.46 22.00 -14.89
N GLU A 605 -7.14 22.40 -13.81
CA GLU A 605 -7.26 21.59 -12.60
C GLU A 605 -8.40 20.56 -12.74
N PRO A 606 -8.28 19.38 -12.12
CA PRO A 606 -9.29 18.35 -12.22
C PRO A 606 -10.60 18.75 -11.52
N ARG A 607 -11.73 18.36 -12.12
CA ARG A 607 -13.07 18.51 -11.55
C ARG A 607 -13.48 17.35 -10.65
N ILE A 608 -12.90 16.17 -10.87
CA ILE A 608 -13.04 15.02 -9.98
C ILE A 608 -11.85 14.98 -9.05
N VAL A 609 -12.09 15.23 -7.77
CA VAL A 609 -11.06 15.45 -6.75
C VAL A 609 -11.27 14.54 -5.56
N THR A 610 -10.21 14.24 -4.82
CA THR A 610 -10.33 13.67 -3.48
C THR A 610 -10.74 14.74 -2.46
N ILE A 611 -11.10 14.34 -1.24
CA ILE A 611 -11.37 15.29 -0.14
C ILE A 611 -10.17 16.22 0.09
N GLN A 612 -8.95 15.66 0.09
CA GLN A 612 -7.72 16.43 0.30
C GLN A 612 -7.48 17.43 -0.85
N GLU A 613 -7.66 17.01 -2.09
CA GLU A 613 -7.53 17.87 -3.27
C GLU A 613 -8.59 18.99 -3.29
N ALA A 614 -9.81 18.70 -2.84
CA ALA A 614 -10.85 19.72 -2.67
C ALA A 614 -10.45 20.79 -1.64
N ILE A 615 -9.89 20.38 -0.50
CA ILE A 615 -9.38 21.31 0.52
C ILE A 615 -8.27 22.19 -0.07
N GLU A 616 -7.29 21.58 -0.73
CA GLU A 616 -6.15 22.28 -1.33
C GLU A 616 -6.58 23.33 -2.36
N LEU A 617 -7.56 23.01 -3.21
CA LEU A 617 -8.09 23.95 -4.20
C LEU A 617 -8.75 25.19 -3.57
N ILE A 618 -9.45 25.02 -2.44
CA ILE A 618 -10.06 26.14 -1.71
C ILE A 618 -8.98 26.97 -1.00
N GLU A 619 -7.91 26.33 -0.52
CA GLU A 619 -6.74 27.01 0.05
C GLU A 619 -5.84 27.69 -1.01
N GLY A 620 -6.21 27.64 -2.30
CA GLY A 620 -5.45 28.24 -3.39
C GLY A 620 -4.19 27.48 -3.79
N LYS A 621 -4.06 26.21 -3.39
CA LYS A 621 -2.97 25.32 -3.79
C LYS A 621 -3.34 24.62 -5.11
N ALA A 622 -2.40 24.61 -6.06
CA ALA A 622 -2.55 23.87 -7.30
C ALA A 622 -2.47 22.36 -7.05
N ILE A 623 -3.36 21.57 -7.67
CA ILE A 623 -3.26 20.11 -7.58
C ILE A 623 -2.15 19.61 -8.50
N LEU A 624 -2.09 20.19 -9.71
CA LEU A 624 -1.18 19.77 -10.76
C LEU A 624 -0.01 20.75 -10.94
N PRO A 625 1.20 20.25 -11.27
CA PRO A 625 2.30 21.06 -11.75
C PRO A 625 1.90 21.98 -12.91
N TYR A 626 2.54 23.15 -13.00
CA TYR A 626 2.25 24.15 -14.03
C TYR A 626 2.30 23.58 -15.46
N ASP A 627 3.30 22.72 -15.76
CA ASP A 627 3.47 22.16 -17.09
C ASP A 627 2.31 21.25 -17.51
N LEU A 628 1.78 20.44 -16.58
CA LEU A 628 0.61 19.60 -16.86
C LEU A 628 -0.64 20.43 -17.10
N ARG A 629 -0.87 21.48 -16.29
CA ARG A 629 -2.01 22.40 -16.48
C ARG A 629 -1.95 23.11 -17.83
N ARG A 630 -0.76 23.60 -18.20
CA ARG A 630 -0.52 24.24 -19.50
C ARG A 630 -0.77 23.28 -20.65
N PHE A 631 -0.40 22.01 -20.49
CA PHE A 631 -0.65 20.98 -21.48
C PHE A 631 -2.15 20.73 -21.66
N VAL A 632 -2.90 20.52 -20.57
CA VAL A 632 -4.37 20.34 -20.61
C VAL A 632 -5.02 21.49 -21.37
N HIS A 633 -4.67 22.73 -21.03
CA HIS A 633 -5.20 23.92 -21.68
C HIS A 633 -4.83 24.01 -23.17
N ARG A 634 -3.61 23.59 -23.56
CA ARG A 634 -3.19 23.56 -24.98
C ARG A 634 -3.97 22.51 -25.75
N ALA A 635 -4.04 21.29 -25.24
CA ALA A 635 -4.73 20.17 -25.89
C ALA A 635 -6.22 20.49 -26.10
N ARG A 636 -6.86 21.17 -25.15
CA ARG A 636 -8.24 21.66 -25.28
C ARG A 636 -8.42 22.67 -26.40
N ARG A 637 -7.53 23.65 -26.53
CA ARG A 637 -7.60 24.62 -27.63
C ARG A 637 -7.43 23.96 -28.99
N GLU A 638 -6.55 22.96 -29.08
CA GLU A 638 -6.30 22.22 -30.31
C GLU A 638 -7.53 21.38 -30.72
N SER A 639 -8.22 20.73 -29.77
CA SER A 639 -9.44 19.95 -30.05
C SER A 639 -10.63 20.83 -30.46
N GLU A 640 -10.80 22.01 -29.86
CA GLU A 640 -11.80 23.01 -30.26
C GLU A 640 -11.56 23.51 -31.69
N THR A 641 -10.30 23.74 -32.09
CA THR A 641 -9.98 24.16 -33.46
C THR A 641 -10.19 23.06 -34.50
N ALA A 642 -9.99 21.78 -34.12
CA ALA A 642 -10.16 20.64 -35.03
C ALA A 642 -11.63 20.22 -35.22
N SER A 643 -12.51 20.54 -34.26
CA SER A 643 -13.95 20.25 -34.31
C SER A 643 -14.79 21.38 -34.94
N GLY A 644 -14.18 22.56 -35.16
CA GLY A 644 -14.78 23.72 -35.83
C GLY A 644 -14.48 23.85 -37.33
N THR A 645 -13.77 22.87 -37.92
CA THR A 645 -13.52 22.71 -39.37
C THR A 645 -14.25 21.51 -39.89
#